data_AF-A0A7C5JL28-F1
#
_entry.id   AF-A0A7C5JL28-F1
#
_cell.length_a   1.000
_cell.length_b   1.000
_cell.length_c   1.000
_cell.angle_alpha   90.00
_cell.angle_beta   90.00
_cell.angle_gamma   90.00
#
_symmetry.space_group_name_H-M   'P 1'
#
loop_
_entity.id
_entity.type
_entity.pdbx_description
1 polymer ?
#
loop_
_entity_poly.entity_id
_entity_poly.type
_entity_poly.pdbx_seq_one_letter_code
_entity_poly.pdbx_strand_id
1 'polypeptide(L)'
;TWNLQGNPIVTSGGKTLVEGVDYDLDRGAGKIRIINPAILQSGRPVNVRFEDNSLFNLTQKNLIGLRADYEVRKNFNIGATYMHLFERPYTEKVSYGDDPINNRIFGLDLDYSTKADWLTRAIDKLPLISTKAPSSISLKSEVAALKPGHSSAINNGDESGGIIILDDFEGSSVKLYLNTENDWIISSTPHEPNVPLEPFPESKDTSLAYGSNRALLSWYIAEGASRSTEDNEDPYTRLVYQKELFEKDIPVGSLPDLRTFDINFYPSERGPYNFDVPNGYKLDGKQVSAGIEWDDAKQEVKLKDPESRWGGMMRYLRFSDFEALNVEYVEFWMLNPFMNTNSRTPDPDERGKIVINLGSVSEDVLKDGLQFYENALPIDGNYVPMTQTPWGQVPNDSPLDDAFPNDPAKIAKLDVGLDGLNDTEEAQKFSNYITAVRNSYPSAKFDDPANDNWVYFNSSEVANKPLNDRYYKYDNPDGNFPDREKEERRGKLRPDKEELNLNKSLDITESYYKYELPIVPVDDGSGELVLDTMDPGVKKYITDIKEVVPQNGGKKELWYRVRVPIDQGVPVGGIDGFRSIQFMRMYLTNFKVPKTFRLAEFGLVRNQWRKSQYCASDQGNVNILNLDVVGLEENQKKEPIGYISPPGIKRERLLANYDNIRQDEKSLALKFDGLKDSCYASVYKLTTFDARLFKKLQLFAHAESDMDLNDRQLYLFIRLGKDFTDNYYEYEIPLKMSDLTIGKQLDNVWPDANFLDIVLKDFTDLKLERNKNNIPLGQIYYKNDDHNTRNAGTLKIKGNPSLGYIKGIQIGLTTYQKEPIRGEVWINELR
;
A
#
# COMPACT_ATOMS: atom_id res chain seq x y z
N THR A 1 0.91 18.15 -28.02
CA THR A 1 1.16 18.53 -29.43
C THR A 1 2.18 17.57 -29.97
N TRP A 2 1.84 16.81 -31.01
CA TRP A 2 2.75 15.85 -31.63
C TRP A 2 3.73 16.63 -32.49
N ASN A 3 5.01 16.64 -32.11
CA ASN A 3 6.03 17.35 -32.85
C ASN A 3 6.82 16.34 -33.69
N LEU A 4 6.19 15.87 -34.78
CA LEU A 4 6.80 14.92 -35.72
C LEU A 4 8.03 15.57 -36.35
N GLN A 5 9.22 15.01 -36.08
CA GLN A 5 10.43 15.38 -36.81
C GLN A 5 10.63 14.41 -37.99
N GLY A 6 10.94 14.95 -39.17
CA GLY A 6 11.10 14.16 -40.40
C GLY A 6 9.79 13.76 -41.08
N ASN A 7 9.91 13.08 -42.23
CA ASN A 7 8.76 12.57 -42.96
C ASN A 7 8.46 11.14 -42.51
N PRO A 8 7.21 10.80 -42.13
CA PRO A 8 6.83 9.44 -41.79
C PRO A 8 6.99 8.54 -43.02
N ILE A 9 7.52 7.34 -42.81
CA ILE A 9 7.62 6.32 -43.85
C ILE A 9 6.30 5.55 -43.86
N VAL A 10 5.48 5.79 -44.88
CA VAL A 10 4.21 5.11 -45.10
C VAL A 10 4.40 3.99 -46.12
N THR A 11 3.97 2.77 -45.81
CA THR A 11 4.07 1.63 -46.72
C THR A 11 2.75 0.88 -46.82
N SER A 12 2.45 0.32 -48.00
CA SER A 12 1.31 -0.58 -48.20
C SER A 12 1.69 -1.69 -49.17
N GLY A 13 1.45 -2.96 -48.79
CA GLY A 13 1.78 -4.13 -49.60
C GLY A 13 3.25 -4.21 -50.04
N GLY A 14 4.17 -3.73 -49.20
CA GLY A 14 5.61 -3.70 -49.49
C GLY A 14 6.10 -2.52 -50.34
N LYS A 15 5.20 -1.65 -50.82
CA LYS A 15 5.55 -0.42 -51.53
C LYS A 15 5.56 0.77 -50.57
N THR A 16 6.62 1.57 -50.58
CA THR A 16 6.65 2.88 -49.93
C THR A 16 5.78 3.87 -50.68
N LEU A 17 4.85 4.50 -49.98
CA LEU A 17 3.91 5.48 -50.50
C LEU A 17 4.56 6.85 -50.57
N VAL A 18 4.11 7.68 -51.50
CA VAL A 18 4.66 9.03 -51.74
C VAL A 18 3.70 10.09 -51.19
N GLU A 19 4.21 11.00 -50.34
CA GLU A 19 3.46 12.15 -49.83
C GLU A 19 3.01 13.07 -50.99
N GLY A 20 1.76 13.53 -50.96
CA GLY A 20 1.13 14.35 -52.00
C GLY A 20 0.60 13.56 -53.21
N VAL A 21 0.95 12.27 -53.34
CA VAL A 21 0.46 11.40 -54.41
C VAL A 21 -0.40 10.27 -53.85
N ASP A 22 0.15 9.53 -52.89
CA ASP A 22 -0.49 8.37 -52.29
C ASP A 22 -1.19 8.71 -50.96
N TYR A 23 -0.64 9.66 -50.21
CA TYR A 23 -1.18 10.15 -48.94
C TYR A 23 -0.89 11.62 -48.69
N ASP A 24 -1.63 12.22 -47.77
CA ASP A 24 -1.51 13.59 -47.29
C ASP A 24 -1.25 13.58 -45.77
N LEU A 25 -0.44 14.49 -45.26
CA LEU A 25 0.03 14.51 -43.86
C LEU A 25 -0.30 15.84 -43.18
N ASP A 26 -1.20 15.78 -42.20
CA ASP A 26 -1.44 16.87 -41.26
C ASP A 26 -0.47 16.76 -40.08
N ARG A 27 0.58 17.57 -40.10
CA ARG A 27 1.65 17.59 -39.09
C ARG A 27 1.18 18.17 -37.75
N GLY A 28 0.20 19.06 -37.74
CA GLY A 28 -0.31 19.68 -36.51
C GLY A 28 -1.24 18.75 -35.72
N ALA A 29 -2.04 17.96 -36.43
CA ALA A 29 -2.94 16.97 -35.85
C ALA A 29 -2.34 15.55 -35.76
N GLY A 30 -1.18 15.31 -36.37
CA GLY A 30 -0.58 13.97 -36.46
C GLY A 30 -1.41 12.98 -37.29
N LYS A 31 -2.12 13.47 -38.32
CA LYS A 31 -3.06 12.66 -39.11
C LYS A 31 -2.54 12.39 -40.52
N ILE A 32 -2.59 11.14 -40.95
CA ILE A 32 -2.30 10.73 -42.34
C ILE A 32 -3.60 10.38 -43.03
N ARG A 33 -3.85 11.00 -44.18
CA ARG A 33 -5.00 10.72 -45.05
C ARG A 33 -4.50 10.04 -46.32
N ILE A 34 -4.89 8.79 -46.53
CA ILE A 34 -4.61 8.08 -47.79
C ILE A 34 -5.51 8.67 -48.87
N ILE A 35 -4.91 9.17 -49.95
CA ILE A 35 -5.64 9.82 -51.06
C ILE A 35 -5.68 8.93 -52.31
N ASN A 36 -4.81 7.93 -52.42
CA ASN A 36 -4.82 6.98 -53.54
C ASN A 36 -6.02 6.00 -53.44
N PRO A 37 -7.01 6.07 -54.37
CA PRO A 37 -8.22 5.25 -54.32
C PRO A 37 -7.93 3.76 -54.44
N ALA A 38 -6.87 3.38 -55.16
CA ALA A 38 -6.50 1.97 -55.35
C ALA A 38 -6.06 1.33 -54.03
N ILE A 39 -5.41 2.08 -53.15
CA ILE A 39 -5.00 1.60 -51.82
C ILE A 39 -6.22 1.46 -50.91
N LEU A 40 -7.09 2.48 -50.90
CA LEU A 40 -8.33 2.50 -50.11
C LEU A 40 -9.27 1.33 -50.48
N GLN A 41 -9.42 1.04 -51.77
CA GLN A 41 -10.28 -0.04 -52.26
C GLN A 41 -9.66 -1.44 -52.08
N SER A 42 -8.34 -1.53 -51.94
CA SER A 42 -7.64 -2.82 -51.85
C SER A 42 -7.76 -3.51 -50.49
N GLY A 43 -8.20 -2.81 -49.44
CA GLY A 43 -8.27 -3.33 -48.08
C GLY A 43 -6.90 -3.73 -47.48
N ARG A 44 -5.78 -3.35 -48.12
CA ARG A 44 -4.44 -3.71 -47.67
C ARG A 44 -4.04 -2.90 -46.43
N PRO A 45 -3.36 -3.49 -45.45
CA PRO A 45 -2.86 -2.76 -44.30
C PRO A 45 -1.86 -1.68 -44.75
N VAL A 46 -1.99 -0.49 -44.15
CA VAL A 46 -1.07 0.63 -44.32
C VAL A 46 -0.24 0.73 -43.04
N ASN A 47 1.07 0.57 -43.16
CA ASN A 47 2.01 0.68 -42.05
C ASN A 47 2.66 2.06 -42.08
N VAL A 48 2.59 2.78 -40.97
CA VAL A 48 3.20 4.10 -40.80
C VAL A 48 4.32 3.98 -39.76
N ARG A 49 5.52 4.41 -40.11
CA ARG A 49 6.64 4.58 -39.17
C ARG A 49 6.97 6.06 -39.07
N PHE A 50 7.07 6.57 -37.86
CA PHE A 50 7.37 7.98 -37.60
C PHE A 50 8.33 8.09 -36.42
N GLU A 51 9.08 9.19 -36.37
CA GLU A 51 9.91 9.56 -35.24
C GLU A 51 9.13 10.56 -34.38
N ASP A 52 9.06 10.31 -33.08
CA ASP A 52 8.46 11.22 -32.11
C ASP A 52 9.54 11.79 -31.20
N ASN A 53 9.59 13.12 -31.08
CA ASN A 53 10.49 13.81 -30.16
C ASN A 53 9.79 14.04 -28.82
N SER A 54 9.27 12.96 -28.23
CA SER A 54 8.69 13.03 -26.89
C SER A 54 9.79 13.38 -25.88
N LEU A 55 9.66 14.55 -25.25
CA LEU A 55 10.58 15.10 -24.26
C LEU A 55 10.68 14.28 -22.95
N PHE A 56 9.91 13.19 -22.82
CA PHE A 56 9.77 12.41 -21.59
C PHE A 56 10.49 11.05 -21.63
N ASN A 57 11.46 10.84 -22.51
CA ASN A 57 12.29 9.63 -22.46
C ASN A 57 13.51 9.83 -21.54
N LEU A 58 13.52 9.12 -20.41
CA LEU A 58 14.56 9.16 -19.38
C LEU A 58 15.78 8.26 -19.72
N THR A 59 15.99 7.84 -20.98
CA THR A 59 17.19 7.08 -21.34
C THR A 59 18.11 7.93 -22.22
N GLN A 60 19.39 8.03 -21.86
CA GLN A 60 20.34 8.76 -22.69
C GLN A 60 20.70 7.90 -23.91
N LYS A 61 20.24 8.31 -25.09
CA LYS A 61 20.51 7.63 -26.36
C LYS A 61 21.62 8.34 -27.12
N ASN A 62 22.61 7.58 -27.58
CA ASN A 62 23.69 8.08 -28.41
C ASN A 62 23.74 7.27 -29.70
N LEU A 63 23.67 7.97 -30.83
CA LEU A 63 23.82 7.38 -32.16
C LEU A 63 25.09 7.94 -32.81
N ILE A 64 26.07 7.08 -33.03
CA ILE A 64 27.30 7.42 -33.76
C ILE A 64 27.24 6.67 -35.09
N GLY A 65 27.34 7.40 -36.20
CA GLY A 65 27.32 6.81 -37.53
C GLY A 65 28.49 7.29 -38.39
N LEU A 66 28.97 6.43 -39.27
CA LEU A 66 29.88 6.75 -40.34
C LEU A 66 29.31 6.16 -41.64
N ARG A 67 29.14 7.01 -42.65
CA ARG A 67 28.76 6.59 -44.00
C ARG A 67 29.87 6.98 -44.98
N ALA A 68 30.28 6.03 -45.80
CA ALA A 68 31.23 6.22 -46.88
C ALA A 68 30.53 5.94 -48.21
N ASP A 69 30.40 6.97 -49.04
CA ASP A 69 29.84 6.86 -50.38
C ASP A 69 30.97 7.01 -51.41
N TYR A 70 31.09 6.01 -52.30
CA TYR A 70 32.06 6.01 -53.37
C TYR A 70 31.35 5.98 -54.73
N GLU A 71 31.44 7.10 -55.46
CA GLU A 71 30.97 7.21 -56.84
C GLU A 71 31.99 6.53 -57.76
N VAL A 72 31.74 5.26 -58.11
CA VAL A 72 32.60 4.51 -59.03
C VAL A 72 32.50 5.11 -60.44
N ARG A 73 31.28 5.48 -60.85
CA ARG A 73 30.95 6.17 -62.12
C ARG A 73 29.67 7.01 -61.92
N LYS A 74 29.38 7.94 -62.83
CA LYS A 74 28.16 8.78 -62.83
C LYS A 74 26.83 8.05 -62.68
N ASN A 75 26.82 6.74 -62.94
CA ASN A 75 25.64 5.87 -62.89
C ASN A 75 25.81 4.69 -61.94
N PHE A 76 26.87 4.64 -61.13
CA PHE A 76 27.16 3.54 -60.22
C PHE A 76 27.82 4.03 -58.93
N ASN A 77 27.10 3.89 -57.83
CA ASN A 77 27.52 4.27 -56.48
C ASN A 77 27.56 3.05 -55.57
N ILE A 78 28.54 3.03 -54.67
CA ILE A 78 28.66 2.06 -53.60
C ILE A 78 28.68 2.81 -52.27
N GLY A 79 27.75 2.48 -51.38
CA GLY A 79 27.67 2.99 -50.03
C GLY A 79 28.10 1.92 -49.02
N ALA A 80 28.81 2.35 -47.98
CA ALA A 80 29.05 1.56 -46.79
C ALA A 80 28.63 2.38 -45.57
N THR A 81 27.85 1.77 -44.67
CA THR A 81 27.32 2.43 -43.48
C THR A 81 27.74 1.65 -42.23
N TYR A 82 28.26 2.33 -41.23
CA TYR A 82 28.41 1.82 -39.87
C TYR A 82 27.60 2.71 -38.94
N MET A 83 26.76 2.12 -38.10
CA MET A 83 26.06 2.84 -37.05
C MET A 83 26.18 2.10 -35.73
N HIS A 84 26.32 2.85 -34.65
CA HIS A 84 26.38 2.37 -33.29
C HIS A 84 25.38 3.17 -32.45
N LEU A 85 24.28 2.52 -32.10
CA LEU A 85 23.24 3.05 -31.23
C LEU A 85 23.41 2.43 -29.85
N PHE A 86 23.68 3.24 -28.84
CA PHE A 86 23.78 2.76 -27.48
C PHE A 86 23.00 3.64 -26.51
N GLU A 87 22.42 2.97 -25.52
CA GLU A 87 21.64 3.58 -24.46
C GLU A 87 22.36 3.39 -23.13
N ARG A 88 22.31 4.41 -22.27
CA ARG A 88 22.79 4.34 -20.91
C ARG A 88 21.62 4.57 -19.94
N PRO A 89 21.29 3.59 -19.09
CA PRO A 89 20.28 3.79 -18.05
C PRO A 89 20.83 4.72 -16.96
N TYR A 90 19.92 5.34 -16.20
CA TYR A 90 20.28 6.17 -15.05
C TYR A 90 20.71 5.32 -13.83
N THR A 91 20.11 4.15 -13.65
CA THR A 91 20.38 3.21 -12.55
C THR A 91 20.99 1.91 -13.08
N GLU A 92 21.71 1.18 -12.21
CA GLU A 92 22.25 -0.14 -12.53
C GLU A 92 21.15 -1.23 -12.49
N LYS A 93 20.09 -1.05 -11.68
CA LYS A 93 18.90 -1.91 -11.67
C LYS A 93 17.92 -1.44 -12.75
N VAL A 94 17.79 -2.23 -13.81
CA VAL A 94 16.85 -1.95 -14.91
C VAL A 94 15.77 -3.02 -14.93
N SER A 95 14.51 -2.59 -14.94
CA SER A 95 13.36 -3.47 -15.02
C SER A 95 13.16 -4.03 -16.43
N TYR A 96 12.58 -5.23 -16.51
CA TYR A 96 12.20 -5.86 -17.77
C TYR A 96 11.29 -4.96 -18.62
N GLY A 97 11.69 -4.75 -19.87
CA GLY A 97 11.01 -3.87 -20.83
C GLY A 97 11.73 -2.54 -21.06
N ASP A 98 12.60 -2.12 -20.14
CA ASP A 98 13.44 -0.92 -20.24
C ASP A 98 14.90 -1.25 -20.60
N ASP A 99 15.11 -2.40 -21.23
CA ASP A 99 16.43 -2.97 -21.53
C ASP A 99 17.28 -2.01 -22.41
N PRO A 100 18.43 -1.49 -21.92
CA PRO A 100 19.22 -0.54 -22.67
C PRO A 100 19.99 -1.24 -23.81
N ILE A 101 19.72 -0.80 -25.04
CA ILE A 101 20.33 -1.41 -26.24
C ILE A 101 21.76 -0.92 -26.48
N ASN A 102 22.56 -1.76 -27.15
CA ASN A 102 23.90 -1.44 -27.62
C ASN A 102 24.13 -2.11 -28.97
N ASN A 103 23.48 -1.56 -29.99
CA ASN A 103 23.34 -2.15 -31.31
C ASN A 103 24.36 -1.57 -32.30
N ARG A 104 25.03 -2.46 -33.05
CA ARG A 104 25.91 -2.08 -34.15
C ARG A 104 25.35 -2.55 -35.48
N ILE A 105 25.12 -1.62 -36.40
CA ILE A 105 24.57 -1.87 -37.73
C ILE A 105 25.68 -1.66 -38.76
N PHE A 106 25.83 -2.61 -39.67
CA PHE A 106 26.75 -2.56 -40.80
C PHE A 106 25.92 -2.68 -42.07
N GLY A 107 25.94 -1.66 -42.92
CA GLY A 107 25.22 -1.61 -44.18
C GLY A 107 26.17 -1.55 -45.37
N LEU A 108 25.81 -2.21 -46.46
CA LEU A 108 26.40 -2.01 -47.78
C LEU A 108 25.26 -1.81 -48.77
N ASP A 109 25.33 -0.72 -49.54
CA ASP A 109 24.34 -0.39 -50.56
C ASP A 109 24.99 -0.16 -51.93
N LEU A 110 24.27 -0.54 -52.98
CA LEU A 110 24.65 -0.41 -54.37
C LEU A 110 23.51 0.30 -55.11
N ASP A 111 23.81 1.43 -55.73
CA ASP A 111 22.86 2.17 -56.58
C ASP A 111 23.43 2.26 -58.00
N TYR A 112 22.77 1.61 -58.95
CA TYR A 112 23.08 1.66 -60.37
C TYR A 112 21.90 2.20 -61.14
N SER A 113 22.06 3.29 -61.89
CA SER A 113 20.96 3.90 -62.65
C SER A 113 21.41 4.36 -64.03
N THR A 114 20.88 3.74 -65.09
CA THR A 114 21.25 4.03 -66.47
C THR A 114 20.05 4.30 -67.35
N LYS A 115 20.24 5.08 -68.43
CA LYS A 115 19.22 5.28 -69.45
C LYS A 115 19.10 4.02 -70.32
N ALA A 116 17.88 3.60 -70.58
CA ALA A 116 17.56 2.42 -71.37
C ALA A 116 16.90 2.83 -72.68
N ASP A 117 17.68 3.44 -73.58
CA ASP A 117 17.15 3.95 -74.85
C ASP A 117 16.56 2.84 -75.74
N TRP A 118 17.06 1.61 -75.60
CA TRP A 118 16.50 0.44 -76.27
C TRP A 118 15.06 0.17 -75.82
N LEU A 119 14.75 0.38 -74.54
CA LEU A 119 13.42 0.18 -73.97
C LEU A 119 12.50 1.32 -74.40
N THR A 120 12.98 2.57 -74.41
CA THR A 120 12.25 3.72 -74.98
C THR A 120 11.83 3.42 -76.41
N ARG A 121 12.77 2.97 -77.26
CA ARG A 121 12.51 2.63 -78.66
C ARG A 121 11.61 1.41 -78.84
N ALA A 122 11.65 0.44 -77.93
CA ALA A 122 10.77 -0.72 -77.98
C ALA A 122 9.32 -0.34 -77.65
N ILE A 123 9.12 0.54 -76.66
CA ILE A 123 7.79 1.05 -76.27
C ILE A 123 7.22 1.95 -77.38
N ASP A 124 8.04 2.81 -77.99
CA ASP A 124 7.63 3.70 -79.09
C ASP A 124 7.24 2.93 -80.39
N LYS A 125 7.56 1.64 -80.46
CA LYS A 125 7.15 0.75 -81.57
C LYS A 125 5.79 0.07 -81.35
N LEU A 126 5.17 0.20 -80.18
CA LEU A 126 3.84 -0.36 -79.94
C LEU A 126 2.77 0.49 -80.65
N PRO A 127 1.86 -0.13 -81.42
CA PRO A 127 0.82 0.62 -82.12
C PRO A 127 -0.06 1.40 -81.13
N LEU A 128 -0.40 2.65 -81.49
CA LEU A 128 -1.21 3.60 -80.73
C LEU A 128 -0.50 4.32 -79.55
N ILE A 129 0.80 4.12 -79.34
CA ILE A 129 1.59 4.82 -78.30
C ILE A 129 2.80 5.50 -78.97
N SER A 130 3.01 6.79 -78.72
CA SER A 130 4.25 7.49 -79.09
C SER A 130 4.83 8.19 -77.87
N THR A 131 6.05 7.84 -77.48
CA THR A 131 6.69 8.36 -76.27
C THR A 131 8.11 8.83 -76.56
N LYS A 132 8.36 10.11 -76.27
CA LYS A 132 9.69 10.74 -76.36
C LYS A 132 10.40 10.83 -75.01
N ALA A 133 9.72 10.40 -73.93
CA ALA A 133 10.29 10.42 -72.59
C ALA A 133 11.35 9.30 -72.44
N PRO A 134 12.55 9.61 -71.95
CA PRO A 134 13.60 8.61 -71.80
C PRO A 134 13.24 7.57 -70.74
N SER A 135 13.34 6.28 -71.09
CA SER A 135 13.28 5.18 -70.13
C SER A 135 14.60 5.06 -69.37
N SER A 136 14.54 4.70 -68.09
CA SER A 136 15.70 4.35 -67.27
C SER A 136 15.52 3.00 -66.60
N ILE A 137 16.64 2.34 -66.32
CA ILE A 137 16.71 1.13 -65.51
C ILE A 137 17.56 1.48 -64.30
N SER A 138 16.98 1.31 -63.11
CA SER A 138 17.66 1.47 -61.83
C SER A 138 17.67 0.17 -61.05
N LEU A 139 18.82 -0.24 -60.56
CA LEU A 139 19.02 -1.33 -59.62
C LEU A 139 19.52 -0.73 -58.30
N LYS A 140 18.75 -0.95 -57.23
CA LYS A 140 19.15 -0.63 -55.86
C LYS A 140 19.22 -1.92 -55.08
N SER A 141 20.34 -2.16 -54.42
CA SER A 141 20.54 -3.32 -53.55
C SER A 141 21.11 -2.84 -52.23
N GLU A 142 20.58 -3.34 -51.13
CA GLU A 142 21.05 -3.03 -49.78
C GLU A 142 21.18 -4.34 -49.00
N VAL A 143 22.27 -4.49 -48.27
CA VAL A 143 22.45 -5.55 -47.28
C VAL A 143 22.87 -4.90 -45.97
N ALA A 144 22.19 -5.27 -44.89
CA ALA A 144 22.51 -4.79 -43.55
C ALA A 144 22.67 -5.98 -42.60
N ALA A 145 23.69 -5.90 -41.75
CA ALA A 145 23.92 -6.82 -40.63
C ALA A 145 23.77 -6.05 -39.32
N LEU A 146 23.02 -6.61 -38.38
CA LEU A 146 22.86 -6.09 -37.03
C LEU A 146 23.60 -7.01 -36.06
N LYS A 147 24.54 -6.45 -35.31
CA LYS A 147 25.11 -7.08 -34.12
C LYS A 147 24.45 -6.44 -32.90
N PRO A 148 23.45 -7.11 -32.28
CA PRO A 148 22.83 -6.61 -31.08
C PRO A 148 23.79 -6.75 -29.88
N GLY A 149 23.54 -5.96 -28.85
CA GLY A 149 24.25 -5.99 -27.60
C GLY A 149 23.49 -5.21 -26.54
N HIS A 150 24.00 -5.24 -25.31
CA HIS A 150 23.45 -4.53 -24.16
C HIS A 150 24.44 -3.51 -23.60
N SER A 151 23.95 -2.60 -22.76
CA SER A 151 24.78 -1.62 -22.07
C SER A 151 25.64 -2.29 -20.99
N SER A 152 26.92 -1.93 -20.88
CA SER A 152 27.76 -2.47 -19.79
C SER A 152 27.38 -1.93 -18.41
N ALA A 153 26.54 -0.89 -18.36
CA ALA A 153 26.06 -0.30 -17.11
C ALA A 153 25.12 -1.25 -16.32
N ILE A 154 24.55 -2.27 -16.98
CA ILE A 154 23.69 -3.28 -16.35
C ILE A 154 24.44 -4.59 -16.07
N ASN A 155 25.77 -4.59 -16.14
CA ASN A 155 26.57 -5.73 -15.71
C ASN A 155 26.85 -5.59 -14.20
N ASN A 156 26.66 -6.67 -13.43
CA ASN A 156 26.98 -6.70 -12.00
C ASN A 156 28.09 -7.72 -11.73
N GLY A 157 29.13 -7.31 -11.00
CA GLY A 157 30.27 -8.17 -10.65
C GLY A 157 30.95 -8.79 -11.88
N ASP A 158 31.15 -10.10 -11.84
CA ASP A 158 31.79 -10.89 -12.90
C ASP A 158 30.81 -11.30 -14.02
N GLU A 159 29.52 -10.94 -13.92
CA GLU A 159 28.49 -11.32 -14.88
C GLU A 159 28.48 -10.37 -16.09
N SER A 160 29.08 -10.82 -17.19
CA SER A 160 29.19 -10.06 -18.45
C SER A 160 27.96 -10.11 -19.37
N GLY A 161 26.88 -10.79 -18.92
CA GLY A 161 25.70 -11.10 -19.73
C GLY A 161 24.64 -10.00 -19.81
N GLY A 162 24.73 -8.96 -18.97
CA GLY A 162 23.67 -7.97 -18.76
C GLY A 162 22.56 -8.54 -17.89
N ILE A 163 22.22 -7.82 -16.83
CA ILE A 163 21.21 -8.24 -15.84
C ILE A 163 19.99 -7.34 -16.00
N ILE A 164 18.82 -7.96 -16.04
CA ILE A 164 17.53 -7.28 -16.11
C ILE A 164 16.68 -7.80 -14.96
N ILE A 165 16.09 -6.90 -14.20
CA ILE A 165 15.29 -7.23 -13.03
C ILE A 165 13.87 -7.56 -13.49
N LEU A 166 13.38 -8.75 -13.11
CA LEU A 166 11.96 -9.10 -13.20
C LEU A 166 11.20 -8.57 -11.99
N ASP A 167 11.78 -8.71 -10.80
CA ASP A 167 11.27 -8.17 -9.54
C ASP A 167 12.43 -8.03 -8.54
N ASP A 168 12.68 -6.83 -8.06
CA ASP A 168 13.64 -6.54 -6.99
C ASP A 168 13.00 -6.59 -5.59
N PHE A 169 11.70 -6.88 -5.51
CA PHE A 169 10.91 -6.93 -4.28
C PHE A 169 10.82 -5.61 -3.50
N GLU A 170 11.34 -4.50 -4.02
CA GLU A 170 11.30 -3.18 -3.37
C GLU A 170 9.87 -2.65 -3.26
N GLY A 171 9.08 -2.86 -4.31
CA GLY A 171 7.66 -2.52 -4.40
C GLY A 171 6.72 -3.65 -3.98
N SER A 172 7.24 -4.72 -3.36
CA SER A 172 6.43 -5.90 -3.00
C SER A 172 5.31 -5.55 -2.02
N SER A 173 5.57 -4.63 -1.09
CA SER A 173 4.60 -4.11 -0.13
C SER A 173 4.40 -2.60 -0.33
N VAL A 174 3.13 -2.18 -0.38
CA VAL A 174 2.73 -0.77 -0.49
C VAL A 174 1.76 -0.43 0.62
N LYS A 175 2.02 0.69 1.32
CA LYS A 175 1.20 1.17 2.42
C LYS A 175 0.26 2.29 1.95
N LEU A 176 -1.03 2.14 2.26
CA LEU A 176 -2.08 3.14 2.10
C LEU A 176 -2.32 3.79 3.46
N TYR A 177 -1.75 4.98 3.67
CA TYR A 177 -1.80 5.65 4.96
C TYR A 177 -3.22 6.04 5.39
N LEU A 178 -3.48 5.94 6.70
CA LEU A 178 -4.76 6.25 7.35
C LEU A 178 -4.65 7.43 8.33
N ASN A 179 -3.52 8.14 8.34
CA ASN A 179 -3.18 9.21 9.27
C ASN A 179 -3.75 10.59 8.91
N THR A 180 -4.81 10.66 8.11
CA THR A 180 -5.47 11.95 7.80
C THR A 180 -6.56 12.20 8.83
N GLU A 181 -6.33 13.10 9.79
CA GLU A 181 -7.22 13.41 10.92
C GLU A 181 -8.66 13.70 10.49
N ASN A 182 -8.86 14.65 9.58
CA ASN A 182 -10.18 15.09 9.14
C ASN A 182 -10.96 14.05 8.31
N ASP A 183 -10.35 12.90 7.96
CA ASP A 183 -11.07 11.78 7.35
C ASP A 183 -11.76 10.89 8.41
N TRP A 184 -11.42 11.06 9.69
CA TRP A 184 -12.03 10.36 10.83
C TRP A 184 -13.10 11.23 11.47
N ILE A 185 -14.14 10.58 11.98
CA ILE A 185 -15.19 11.17 12.79
C ILE A 185 -15.46 10.30 14.02
N ILE A 186 -16.21 10.81 14.99
CA ILE A 186 -16.71 10.00 16.11
C ILE A 186 -17.54 8.83 15.58
N SER A 187 -17.45 7.66 16.23
CA SER A 187 -18.14 6.47 15.73
C SER A 187 -19.53 6.27 16.33
N SER A 188 -20.40 5.61 15.55
CA SER A 188 -21.58 4.93 16.07
C SER A 188 -21.21 3.89 17.15
N THR A 189 -22.14 3.63 18.07
CA THR A 189 -21.97 2.63 19.13
C THR A 189 -21.81 1.25 18.50
N PRO A 190 -20.73 0.50 18.79
CA PRO A 190 -20.54 -0.80 18.20
C PRO A 190 -21.71 -1.74 18.49
N HIS A 191 -22.28 -2.31 17.43
CA HIS A 191 -23.39 -3.24 17.52
C HIS A 191 -22.99 -4.58 16.92
N GLU A 192 -23.11 -5.66 17.71
CA GLU A 192 -22.87 -7.02 17.26
C GLU A 192 -24.20 -7.80 17.14
N PRO A 193 -24.85 -7.80 15.97
CA PRO A 193 -26.09 -8.55 15.77
C PRO A 193 -25.86 -10.06 15.95
N ASN A 194 -26.83 -10.72 16.57
CA ASN A 194 -26.91 -12.17 16.74
C ASN A 194 -25.83 -12.85 17.62
N VAL A 195 -25.08 -12.10 18.43
CA VAL A 195 -24.26 -12.70 19.50
C VAL A 195 -25.07 -12.86 20.81
N PRO A 196 -24.88 -13.96 21.57
CA PRO A 196 -25.63 -14.22 22.82
C PRO A 196 -25.46 -13.16 23.91
N LEU A 197 -24.31 -12.49 23.93
CA LEU A 197 -23.96 -11.41 24.86
C LEU A 197 -23.40 -10.24 24.04
N GLU A 198 -24.28 -9.29 23.72
CA GLU A 198 -23.92 -8.02 23.09
C GLU A 198 -23.00 -7.22 24.04
N PRO A 199 -21.79 -6.82 23.63
CA PRO A 199 -20.88 -6.03 24.47
C PRO A 199 -21.45 -4.67 24.87
N PHE A 200 -22.23 -4.04 23.97
CA PHE A 200 -22.87 -2.74 24.18
C PHE A 200 -24.38 -2.86 23.97
N PRO A 201 -25.15 -3.35 24.97
CA PRO A 201 -26.59 -3.57 24.85
C PRO A 201 -27.38 -2.32 24.47
N GLU A 202 -26.87 -1.14 24.82
CA GLU A 202 -27.41 0.18 24.49
C GLU A 202 -27.38 0.51 22.98
N SER A 203 -26.58 -0.21 22.18
CA SER A 203 -26.46 -0.02 20.73
C SER A 203 -27.78 -0.15 19.95
N LYS A 204 -28.79 -0.81 20.55
CA LYS A 204 -30.13 -1.01 19.97
C LYS A 204 -31.15 0.04 20.40
N ASP A 205 -30.82 0.84 21.42
CA ASP A 205 -31.72 1.84 21.97
C ASP A 205 -31.69 3.11 21.11
N THR A 206 -32.83 3.79 20.99
CA THR A 206 -32.94 5.05 20.23
C THR A 206 -33.09 6.26 21.14
N SER A 207 -33.04 6.09 22.46
CA SER A 207 -33.03 7.19 23.43
C SER A 207 -31.60 7.59 23.77
N LEU A 208 -31.46 8.57 24.67
CA LEU A 208 -30.17 9.04 25.16
C LEU A 208 -29.31 7.96 25.84
N ALA A 209 -29.91 6.81 26.19
CA ALA A 209 -29.17 5.67 26.73
C ALA A 209 -28.12 5.12 25.74
N TYR A 210 -28.33 5.25 24.43
CA TYR A 210 -27.42 4.76 23.39
C TYR A 210 -25.99 5.31 23.49
N GLY A 211 -25.83 6.57 23.92
CA GLY A 211 -24.53 7.23 24.06
C GLY A 211 -23.92 7.11 25.45
N SER A 212 -24.60 6.42 26.39
CA SER A 212 -24.26 6.49 27.82
C SER A 212 -22.90 5.89 28.20
N ASN A 213 -22.36 4.94 27.43
CA ASN A 213 -21.03 4.36 27.67
C ASN A 213 -19.91 5.00 26.86
N ARG A 214 -20.20 6.04 26.07
CA ARG A 214 -19.19 6.71 25.25
C ARG A 214 -18.28 7.58 26.12
N ALA A 215 -17.04 7.14 26.30
CA ALA A 215 -15.97 7.90 26.93
C ALA A 215 -15.28 8.83 25.92
N LEU A 216 -14.54 9.81 26.43
CA LEU A 216 -13.82 10.77 25.60
C LEU A 216 -12.65 10.10 24.87
N LEU A 217 -12.63 10.28 23.56
CA LEU A 217 -11.54 9.87 22.67
C LEU A 217 -11.15 11.08 21.82
N SER A 218 -9.86 11.31 21.63
CA SER A 218 -9.35 12.28 20.66
C SER A 218 -8.22 11.71 19.83
N TRP A 219 -8.05 12.18 18.59
CA TRP A 219 -7.03 11.77 17.64
C TRP A 219 -6.44 12.97 16.91
N TYR A 220 -5.12 13.00 16.74
CA TYR A 220 -4.45 14.18 16.18
C TYR A 220 -3.02 13.86 15.72
N ILE A 221 -2.43 14.76 14.93
CA ILE A 221 -0.99 14.83 14.68
C ILE A 221 -0.47 16.09 15.35
N ALA A 222 0.28 15.92 16.44
CA ALA A 222 0.75 17.05 17.23
C ALA A 222 1.68 17.99 16.44
N GLU A 223 1.35 19.28 16.40
CA GLU A 223 2.15 20.28 15.68
C GLU A 223 3.51 20.57 16.34
N GLY A 224 4.56 20.64 15.52
CA GLY A 224 5.94 20.93 15.96
C GLY A 224 6.09 22.26 16.70
N ALA A 225 5.40 23.30 16.24
CA ALA A 225 5.53 24.66 16.75
C ALA A 225 4.92 24.88 18.15
N SER A 226 4.09 23.95 18.62
CA SER A 226 3.30 24.10 19.86
C SER A 226 3.94 23.41 21.07
N ARG A 227 5.11 22.81 20.89
CA ARG A 227 5.85 22.05 21.91
C ARG A 227 6.72 22.97 22.77
N SER A 228 6.60 22.83 24.09
CA SER A 228 7.56 23.41 25.03
C SER A 228 8.85 22.55 25.12
N THR A 229 9.80 22.97 25.96
CA THR A 229 10.98 22.16 26.25
C THR A 229 10.60 20.85 26.95
N GLU A 230 9.68 20.93 27.91
CA GLU A 230 9.15 19.78 28.66
C GLU A 230 8.41 18.79 27.74
N ASP A 231 7.64 19.30 26.76
CA ASP A 231 6.99 18.45 25.77
C ASP A 231 7.99 17.70 24.88
N ASN A 232 9.23 18.18 24.74
CA ASN A 232 10.25 17.46 23.99
C ASN A 232 10.95 16.36 24.81
N GLU A 233 10.75 16.33 26.13
CA GLU A 233 11.30 15.30 27.02
C GLU A 233 10.30 14.17 27.31
N ASP A 234 8.99 14.43 27.21
CA ASP A 234 7.95 13.41 27.41
C ASP A 234 7.80 12.52 26.15
N PRO A 235 7.97 11.19 26.26
CA PRO A 235 7.80 10.24 25.16
C PRO A 235 6.45 10.36 24.44
N TYR A 236 5.38 10.77 25.13
CA TYR A 236 4.05 10.87 24.55
C TYR A 236 3.81 12.16 23.75
N THR A 237 4.68 13.17 23.86
CA THR A 237 4.47 14.47 23.19
C THR A 237 5.64 14.90 22.32
N ARG A 238 6.85 14.38 22.56
CA ARG A 238 8.05 14.81 21.83
C ARG A 238 7.98 14.57 20.33
N LEU A 239 8.78 15.33 19.58
CA LEU A 239 8.98 15.07 18.16
C LEU A 239 9.80 13.79 17.98
N VAL A 240 9.30 12.86 17.17
CA VAL A 240 10.01 11.63 16.78
C VAL A 240 10.70 11.91 15.45
N TYR A 241 11.97 11.54 15.32
CA TYR A 241 12.69 11.74 14.06
C TYR A 241 12.68 10.47 13.23
N GLN A 242 12.59 10.62 11.90
CA GLN A 242 12.62 9.50 10.97
C GLN A 242 13.87 8.61 11.16
N LYS A 243 15.01 9.22 11.48
CA LYS A 243 16.29 8.51 11.73
C LYS A 243 16.36 7.73 13.04
N GLU A 244 15.41 7.97 13.96
CA GLU A 244 15.34 7.22 15.22
C GLU A 244 14.73 5.84 15.01
N LEU A 245 13.71 5.75 14.14
CA LEU A 245 13.01 4.49 13.86
C LEU A 245 13.52 3.78 12.58
N PHE A 246 14.03 4.55 11.62
CA PHE A 246 14.45 4.07 10.29
C PHE A 246 15.87 4.53 9.93
N GLU A 247 16.71 3.61 9.47
CA GLU A 247 18.09 3.90 9.05
C GLU A 247 18.15 4.46 7.61
N LYS A 248 17.41 5.55 7.37
CA LYS A 248 17.23 6.14 6.04
C LYS A 248 17.91 7.48 5.82
N ASP A 249 18.24 7.75 4.57
CA ASP A 249 18.73 9.05 4.14
C ASP A 249 17.53 10.00 3.97
N ILE A 250 17.63 11.21 4.52
CA ILE A 250 16.58 12.23 4.42
C ILE A 250 17.07 13.30 3.43
N PRO A 251 16.32 13.63 2.37
CA PRO A 251 16.67 14.69 1.44
C PRO A 251 16.88 16.04 2.15
N VAL A 252 17.86 16.84 1.74
CA VAL A 252 17.95 18.23 2.20
C VAL A 252 16.70 19.00 1.79
N GLY A 253 16.14 19.75 2.75
CA GLY A 253 14.88 20.50 2.58
C GLY A 253 13.62 19.69 2.88
N SER A 254 13.71 18.37 3.08
CA SER A 254 12.61 17.58 3.64
C SER A 254 12.57 17.71 5.15
N LEU A 255 11.37 17.63 5.73
CA LEU A 255 11.25 17.64 7.18
C LEU A 255 11.76 16.31 7.76
N PRO A 256 12.60 16.35 8.81
CA PRO A 256 13.14 15.14 9.43
C PRO A 256 12.17 14.47 10.41
N ASP A 257 11.02 15.08 10.70
CA ASP A 257 10.01 14.59 11.63
C ASP A 257 9.32 13.34 11.08
N LEU A 258 9.10 12.36 11.96
CA LEU A 258 8.19 11.25 11.74
C LEU A 258 6.89 11.60 12.46
N ARG A 259 5.90 12.05 11.70
CA ARG A 259 4.60 12.42 12.25
C ARG A 259 3.83 11.18 12.66
N THR A 260 3.44 11.15 13.93
CA THR A 260 2.63 10.10 14.53
C THR A 260 1.16 10.52 14.51
N PHE A 261 0.28 9.56 14.24
CA PHE A 261 -1.15 9.69 14.47
C PHE A 261 -1.42 9.27 15.91
N ASP A 262 -1.63 10.25 16.78
CA ASP A 262 -1.75 10.06 18.21
C ASP A 262 -3.23 9.94 18.59
N ILE A 263 -3.54 9.05 19.53
CA ILE A 263 -4.91 8.80 20.01
C ILE A 263 -4.90 8.84 21.54
N ASN A 264 -5.69 9.72 22.12
CA ASN A 264 -5.89 9.81 23.55
C ASN A 264 -7.25 9.26 23.94
N PHE A 265 -7.27 8.33 24.89
CA PHE A 265 -8.49 7.77 25.46
C PHE A 265 -8.58 8.11 26.93
N TYR A 266 -9.71 8.67 27.35
CA TYR A 266 -10.00 9.07 28.73
C TYR A 266 -11.25 8.31 29.21
N PRO A 267 -11.10 7.09 29.76
CA PRO A 267 -12.23 6.19 30.03
C PRO A 267 -13.16 6.70 31.14
N SER A 268 -12.67 7.58 32.02
CA SER A 268 -13.47 8.19 33.09
C SER A 268 -14.16 9.49 32.68
N GLU A 269 -13.81 10.05 31.53
CA GLU A 269 -14.33 11.36 31.09
C GLU A 269 -15.45 11.14 30.06
N ARG A 270 -16.50 11.97 30.15
CA ARG A 270 -17.65 11.90 29.23
C ARG A 270 -17.19 12.21 27.80
N GLY A 271 -17.59 11.40 26.82
CA GLY A 271 -17.41 11.72 25.40
C GLY A 271 -18.55 12.57 24.85
N PRO A 272 -18.50 12.97 23.56
CA PRO A 272 -19.59 13.69 22.89
C PRO A 272 -20.90 12.90 22.87
N TYR A 273 -22.01 13.60 23.07
CA TYR A 273 -23.38 13.06 23.11
C TYR A 273 -23.55 11.92 24.12
N ASN A 274 -22.89 12.01 25.27
CA ASN A 274 -23.10 11.09 26.37
C ASN A 274 -23.96 11.75 27.46
N PHE A 275 -25.13 11.16 27.73
CA PHE A 275 -26.10 11.63 28.72
C PHE A 275 -26.33 10.60 29.85
N ASP A 276 -25.26 9.98 30.34
CA ASP A 276 -25.33 9.00 31.43
C ASP A 276 -25.77 9.62 32.76
N VAL A 277 -26.63 8.90 33.49
CA VAL A 277 -27.29 9.41 34.71
C VAL A 277 -26.63 8.87 35.98
N PRO A 278 -26.81 9.47 37.17
CA PRO A 278 -26.07 9.09 38.39
C PRO A 278 -26.09 7.60 38.78
N ASN A 279 -27.18 6.90 38.44
CA ASN A 279 -27.35 5.45 38.70
C ASN A 279 -27.30 4.60 37.42
N GLY A 280 -26.90 5.19 36.29
CA GLY A 280 -26.90 4.57 34.98
C GLY A 280 -28.28 4.21 34.43
N TYR A 281 -28.31 3.78 33.18
CA TYR A 281 -29.52 3.33 32.49
C TYR A 281 -29.77 1.84 32.72
N LYS A 282 -31.06 1.49 32.69
CA LYS A 282 -31.52 0.10 32.67
C LYS A 282 -32.43 -0.13 31.47
N LEU A 283 -32.05 -1.06 30.60
CA LEU A 283 -32.84 -1.50 29.45
C LEU A 283 -33.32 -2.93 29.71
N ASP A 284 -34.60 -3.20 29.54
CA ASP A 284 -35.23 -4.51 29.83
C ASP A 284 -34.89 -5.08 31.23
N GLY A 285 -34.77 -4.19 32.22
CA GLY A 285 -34.42 -4.54 33.60
C GLY A 285 -32.94 -4.86 33.84
N LYS A 286 -32.09 -4.80 32.82
CA LYS A 286 -30.63 -5.00 32.91
C LYS A 286 -29.92 -3.65 32.94
N GLN A 287 -28.94 -3.51 33.82
CA GLN A 287 -28.05 -2.35 33.82
C GLN A 287 -27.24 -2.33 32.52
N VAL A 288 -27.23 -1.19 31.82
CA VAL A 288 -26.45 -1.02 30.57
C VAL A 288 -25.31 -0.02 30.71
N SER A 289 -25.42 0.95 31.62
CA SER A 289 -24.33 1.88 31.95
C SER A 289 -24.09 1.92 33.46
N ALA A 290 -22.87 2.16 33.91
CA ALA A 290 -22.56 2.21 35.35
C ALA A 290 -23.00 3.52 36.04
N GLY A 291 -23.31 4.56 35.26
CA GLY A 291 -23.70 5.88 35.74
C GLY A 291 -22.53 6.84 35.94
N ILE A 292 -22.83 8.02 36.43
CA ILE A 292 -21.85 9.08 36.70
C ILE A 292 -21.61 9.31 38.19
N GLU A 293 -20.45 9.88 38.52
CA GLU A 293 -20.08 10.38 39.84
C GLU A 293 -19.50 11.80 39.77
N TRP A 294 -19.40 12.44 40.93
CA TRP A 294 -18.82 13.77 41.08
C TRP A 294 -17.38 13.65 41.58
N ASP A 295 -16.43 14.24 40.85
CA ASP A 295 -15.04 14.36 41.28
C ASP A 295 -14.85 15.70 42.01
N ASP A 296 -14.74 15.65 43.34
CA ASP A 296 -14.51 16.83 44.17
C ASP A 296 -13.16 17.51 43.90
N ALA A 297 -12.13 16.78 43.46
CA ALA A 297 -10.81 17.36 43.20
C ALA A 297 -10.80 18.17 41.91
N LYS A 298 -11.48 17.68 40.87
CA LYS A 298 -11.56 18.35 39.57
C LYS A 298 -12.80 19.23 39.38
N GLN A 299 -13.77 19.14 40.30
CA GLN A 299 -15.05 19.86 40.24
C GLN A 299 -15.83 19.56 38.94
N GLU A 300 -15.82 18.29 38.52
CA GLU A 300 -16.45 17.83 37.28
C GLU A 300 -17.20 16.49 37.48
N VAL A 301 -18.08 16.18 36.54
CA VAL A 301 -18.79 14.90 36.49
C VAL A 301 -17.94 13.89 35.72
N LYS A 302 -17.76 12.70 36.30
CA LYS A 302 -17.02 11.58 35.70
C LYS A 302 -17.89 10.36 35.50
N LEU A 303 -17.49 9.51 34.55
CA LEU A 303 -18.09 8.19 34.32
C LEU A 303 -17.61 7.21 35.40
N LYS A 304 -18.55 6.53 36.06
CA LYS A 304 -18.24 5.37 36.91
C LYS A 304 -17.83 4.18 36.05
N ASP A 305 -17.08 3.28 36.67
CA ASP A 305 -16.60 2.02 36.09
C ASP A 305 -15.95 2.23 34.70
N PRO A 306 -14.77 2.90 34.63
CA PRO A 306 -14.14 3.26 33.37
C PRO A 306 -13.89 2.07 32.44
N GLU A 307 -13.71 0.86 32.97
CA GLU A 307 -13.50 -0.37 32.18
C GLU A 307 -14.73 -0.78 31.35
N SER A 308 -15.93 -0.39 31.79
CA SER A 308 -17.17 -0.61 31.05
C SER A 308 -17.39 0.37 29.89
N ARG A 309 -16.55 1.43 29.81
CA ARG A 309 -16.70 2.53 28.87
C ARG A 309 -15.88 2.29 27.61
N TRP A 310 -16.35 2.86 26.51
CA TRP A 310 -15.68 2.75 25.22
C TRP A 310 -15.58 4.11 24.54
N GLY A 311 -14.55 4.32 23.72
CA GLY A 311 -14.42 5.51 22.87
C GLY A 311 -13.99 5.09 21.47
N GLY A 312 -14.64 5.63 20.44
CA GLY A 312 -14.42 5.16 19.07
C GLY A 312 -14.44 6.25 18.01
N MET A 313 -13.71 5.98 16.94
CA MET A 313 -13.60 6.79 15.74
C MET A 313 -13.85 5.91 14.50
N MET A 314 -14.42 6.48 13.45
CA MET A 314 -14.66 5.77 12.20
C MET A 314 -14.35 6.63 10.98
N ARG A 315 -14.09 5.96 9.85
CA ARG A 315 -13.81 6.60 8.57
C ARG A 315 -14.31 5.78 7.39
N TYR A 316 -14.52 6.46 6.28
CA TYR A 316 -14.69 5.83 4.97
C TYR A 316 -13.34 5.46 4.33
N LEU A 317 -13.33 4.31 3.65
CA LEU A 317 -12.21 3.79 2.88
C LEU A 317 -12.50 3.95 1.38
N ARG A 318 -11.72 4.79 0.70
CA ARG A 318 -11.93 5.09 -0.73
C ARG A 318 -11.79 3.88 -1.66
N PHE A 319 -11.07 2.85 -1.23
CA PHE A 319 -10.89 1.62 -1.98
C PHE A 319 -11.43 0.45 -1.15
N SER A 320 -12.61 -0.05 -1.51
CA SER A 320 -13.32 -1.07 -0.74
C SER A 320 -13.05 -2.52 -1.18
N ASP A 321 -12.54 -2.72 -2.39
CA ASP A 321 -12.21 -4.05 -2.90
C ASP A 321 -10.79 -4.47 -2.48
N PHE A 322 -10.70 -5.02 -1.26
CA PHE A 322 -9.45 -5.49 -0.68
C PHE A 322 -8.90 -6.73 -1.42
N GLU A 323 -9.76 -7.55 -2.04
CA GLU A 323 -9.34 -8.72 -2.84
C GLU A 323 -8.62 -8.30 -4.13
N ALA A 324 -9.16 -7.30 -4.84
CA ALA A 324 -8.55 -6.75 -6.04
C ALA A 324 -7.23 -6.04 -5.73
N LEU A 325 -7.20 -5.27 -4.64
CA LEU A 325 -5.99 -4.58 -4.17
C LEU A 325 -4.96 -5.52 -3.55
N ASN A 326 -5.36 -6.71 -3.11
CA ASN A 326 -4.55 -7.63 -2.32
C ASN A 326 -4.05 -6.95 -1.02
N VAL A 327 -4.97 -6.32 -0.28
CA VAL A 327 -4.70 -5.84 1.08
C VAL A 327 -4.52 -7.06 1.98
N GLU A 328 -3.50 -7.04 2.83
CA GLU A 328 -3.19 -8.16 3.72
C GLU A 328 -3.25 -7.77 5.20
N TYR A 329 -2.86 -6.55 5.55
CA TYR A 329 -2.77 -6.12 6.95
C TYR A 329 -3.24 -4.68 7.16
N VAL A 330 -3.73 -4.40 8.37
CA VAL A 330 -3.63 -3.07 8.97
C VAL A 330 -2.31 -3.04 9.75
N GLU A 331 -1.45 -2.05 9.51
CA GLU A 331 -0.12 -1.96 10.13
C GLU A 331 0.14 -0.57 10.71
N PHE A 332 0.84 -0.55 11.85
CA PHE A 332 1.40 0.66 12.45
C PHE A 332 2.53 0.31 13.42
N TRP A 333 3.42 1.26 13.68
CA TRP A 333 4.35 1.23 14.81
C TRP A 333 3.71 1.96 15.99
N MET A 334 3.57 1.28 17.12
CA MET A 334 2.94 1.82 18.33
C MET A 334 3.99 2.02 19.42
N LEU A 335 4.08 3.25 19.96
CA LEU A 335 4.87 3.51 21.17
C LEU A 335 4.27 2.73 22.37
N ASN A 336 5.12 2.26 23.28
CA ASN A 336 4.69 1.67 24.55
C ASN A 336 3.66 2.55 25.28
N PRO A 337 2.39 2.10 25.43
CA PRO A 337 1.33 2.89 26.08
C PRO A 337 1.39 2.82 27.62
N PHE A 338 2.41 2.17 28.19
CA PHE A 338 2.58 1.97 29.62
C PHE A 338 3.82 2.67 30.19
N MET A 339 4.42 3.61 29.44
CA MET A 339 5.50 4.44 29.98
C MET A 339 4.98 5.34 31.10
N ASN A 340 5.76 5.43 32.18
CA ASN A 340 5.48 6.31 33.31
C ASN A 340 5.99 7.72 33.02
N THR A 341 5.09 8.70 32.97
CA THR A 341 5.43 10.11 32.69
C THR A 341 4.82 11.01 33.75
N ASN A 342 5.18 12.30 33.74
CA ASN A 342 4.61 13.28 34.68
C ASN A 342 3.08 13.45 34.49
N SER A 343 2.55 13.11 33.32
CA SER A 343 1.15 13.27 32.93
C SER A 343 0.36 11.96 32.94
N ARG A 344 1.02 10.80 32.83
CA ARG A 344 0.38 9.48 32.69
C ARG A 344 1.05 8.45 33.60
N THR A 345 0.27 7.90 34.52
CA THR A 345 0.69 6.75 35.35
C THR A 345 -0.11 5.52 34.92
N PRO A 346 0.56 4.45 34.44
CA PRO A 346 -0.11 3.22 34.05
C PRO A 346 -0.61 2.41 35.27
N ASP A 347 -1.68 1.64 35.09
CA ASP A 347 -2.19 0.67 36.08
C ASP A 347 -1.74 -0.75 35.67
N PRO A 348 -1.03 -1.50 36.54
CA PRO A 348 -0.54 -2.86 36.24
C PRO A 348 -1.65 -3.91 36.09
N ASP A 349 -2.84 -3.68 36.67
CA ASP A 349 -3.96 -4.62 36.66
C ASP A 349 -4.96 -4.32 35.54
N GLU A 350 -4.67 -3.35 34.69
CA GLU A 350 -5.51 -2.98 33.56
C GLU A 350 -5.41 -3.99 32.41
N ARG A 351 -6.52 -4.29 31.75
CA ARG A 351 -6.58 -5.25 30.64
C ARG A 351 -7.40 -4.66 29.50
N GLY A 352 -6.88 -3.59 28.93
CA GLY A 352 -7.51 -2.86 27.84
C GLY A 352 -7.42 -3.57 26.50
N LYS A 353 -8.17 -3.09 25.51
CA LYS A 353 -8.07 -3.54 24.12
C LYS A 353 -8.39 -2.44 23.14
N ILE A 354 -7.73 -2.49 21.98
CA ILE A 354 -8.08 -1.75 20.78
C ILE A 354 -8.86 -2.71 19.88
N VAL A 355 -10.05 -2.32 19.44
CA VAL A 355 -10.86 -3.12 18.53
C VAL A 355 -10.96 -2.40 17.20
N ILE A 356 -10.69 -3.11 16.11
CA ILE A 356 -10.81 -2.63 14.74
C ILE A 356 -11.95 -3.39 14.08
N ASN A 357 -12.82 -2.67 13.39
CA ASN A 357 -13.89 -3.20 12.57
C ASN A 357 -13.66 -2.78 11.12
N LEU A 358 -13.67 -3.74 10.19
CA LEU A 358 -13.53 -3.52 8.76
C LEU A 358 -14.73 -4.09 8.01
N GLY A 359 -15.52 -3.25 7.34
CA GLY A 359 -16.67 -3.69 6.57
C GLY A 359 -17.69 -2.59 6.34
N SER A 360 -18.96 -2.92 6.51
CA SER A 360 -20.05 -1.95 6.65
C SER A 360 -20.25 -1.65 8.14
N VAL A 361 -20.12 -0.38 8.50
CA VAL A 361 -20.32 0.14 9.85
C VAL A 361 -21.39 1.22 9.77
N SER A 362 -22.24 1.31 10.78
CA SER A 362 -23.31 2.31 10.82
C SER A 362 -22.73 3.73 10.83
N GLU A 363 -23.18 4.57 9.90
CA GLU A 363 -22.87 6.00 9.84
C GLU A 363 -23.73 6.83 10.81
N ASP A 364 -24.83 6.27 11.32
CA ASP A 364 -25.76 6.82 12.31
C ASP A 364 -25.08 6.91 13.70
N VAL A 365 -24.38 8.03 13.94
CA VAL A 365 -23.66 8.36 15.16
C VAL A 365 -24.64 8.70 16.29
N LEU A 366 -25.70 9.43 15.97
CA LEU A 366 -26.81 9.77 16.86
C LEU A 366 -28.01 8.92 16.50
N LYS A 367 -28.25 7.83 17.26
CA LYS A 367 -29.23 6.79 16.90
C LYS A 367 -30.66 7.31 16.76
N ASP A 368 -31.02 7.80 15.59
CA ASP A 368 -32.37 8.21 15.21
C ASP A 368 -32.76 7.80 13.78
N GLY A 369 -31.79 7.31 13.00
CA GLY A 369 -32.02 6.79 11.65
C GLY A 369 -32.33 7.88 10.62
N LEU A 370 -32.05 9.15 10.94
CA LEU A 370 -32.15 10.27 10.03
C LEU A 370 -30.75 10.74 9.65
N GLN A 371 -30.63 11.33 8.46
CA GLN A 371 -29.34 11.77 7.95
C GLN A 371 -29.09 13.23 8.31
N PHE A 372 -28.09 13.49 9.13
CA PHE A 372 -27.74 14.84 9.54
C PHE A 372 -26.70 15.53 8.62
N TYR A 373 -26.90 16.82 8.40
CA TYR A 373 -25.95 17.74 7.75
C TYR A 373 -26.03 19.11 8.41
N GLU A 374 -24.92 19.59 8.97
CA GLU A 374 -24.86 20.93 9.58
C GLU A 374 -25.23 22.05 8.60
N ASN A 375 -24.73 22.00 7.36
CA ASN A 375 -24.98 23.04 6.36
C ASN A 375 -26.40 23.02 5.75
N ALA A 376 -27.26 22.11 6.19
CA ALA A 376 -28.69 22.09 5.85
C ALA A 376 -29.56 22.75 6.94
N LEU A 377 -28.97 23.20 8.06
CA LEU A 377 -29.71 23.92 9.10
C LEU A 377 -30.26 25.27 8.60
N PRO A 378 -31.43 25.71 9.11
CA PRO A 378 -32.07 26.94 8.66
C PRO A 378 -31.30 28.19 9.08
N ILE A 379 -30.95 29.02 8.11
CA ILE A 379 -30.28 30.32 8.31
C ILE A 379 -31.12 31.48 7.77
N ASP A 380 -30.96 32.67 8.36
CA ASP A 380 -31.52 33.95 7.90
C ASP A 380 -33.06 33.97 7.68
N GLY A 381 -33.79 33.16 8.46
CA GLY A 381 -35.26 33.08 8.36
C GLY A 381 -35.77 32.23 7.20
N ASN A 382 -34.89 31.49 6.50
CA ASN A 382 -35.31 30.45 5.57
C ASN A 382 -35.96 29.30 6.34
N TYR A 383 -37.12 28.85 5.85
CA TYR A 383 -37.79 27.70 6.41
C TYR A 383 -37.22 26.42 5.79
N VAL A 384 -36.58 25.60 6.62
CA VAL A 384 -36.20 24.22 6.31
C VAL A 384 -37.07 23.31 7.18
N PRO A 385 -37.77 22.30 6.62
CA PRO A 385 -38.48 21.33 7.44
C PRO A 385 -37.50 20.55 8.32
N MET A 386 -37.72 20.61 9.64
CA MET A 386 -36.89 19.93 10.64
C MET A 386 -37.68 18.81 11.33
N THR A 387 -37.02 17.70 11.64
CA THR A 387 -37.55 16.63 12.47
C THR A 387 -36.90 16.68 13.86
N GLN A 388 -37.72 16.62 14.90
CA GLN A 388 -37.24 16.57 16.28
C GLN A 388 -36.94 15.14 16.69
N THR A 389 -35.73 14.88 17.16
CA THR A 389 -35.28 13.55 17.61
C THR A 389 -34.95 13.59 19.11
N PRO A 390 -34.71 12.45 19.77
CA PRO A 390 -34.25 12.44 21.15
C PRO A 390 -32.95 13.24 21.36
N TRP A 391 -32.09 13.28 20.33
CA TRP A 391 -30.82 13.99 20.32
C TRP A 391 -30.99 15.48 20.06
N GLY A 392 -31.74 15.87 19.04
CA GLY A 392 -31.86 17.29 18.74
C GLY A 392 -32.84 17.57 17.63
N GLN A 393 -32.35 18.24 16.58
CA GLN A 393 -33.12 18.61 15.41
C GLN A 393 -32.36 18.28 14.11
N VAL A 394 -33.00 17.51 13.23
CA VAL A 394 -32.40 17.06 11.97
C VAL A 394 -33.10 17.70 10.78
N PRO A 395 -32.38 18.31 9.82
CA PRO A 395 -32.97 18.84 8.61
C PRO A 395 -33.45 17.71 7.67
N ASN A 396 -34.64 17.88 7.09
CA ASN A 396 -35.21 16.85 6.19
C ASN A 396 -34.70 16.94 4.75
N ASP A 397 -34.09 18.07 4.37
CA ASP A 397 -33.58 18.32 3.03
C ASP A 397 -32.06 18.13 3.01
N SER A 398 -31.56 17.39 2.01
CA SER A 398 -30.12 17.25 1.81
C SER A 398 -29.54 18.50 1.13
N PRO A 399 -28.32 18.93 1.52
CA PRO A 399 -27.66 20.08 0.89
C PRO A 399 -27.27 19.79 -0.56
N LEU A 400 -27.16 20.85 -1.38
CA LEU A 400 -26.71 20.72 -2.78
C LEU A 400 -25.21 20.46 -2.88
N ASP A 401 -24.44 21.09 -1.98
CA ASP A 401 -22.99 21.03 -1.87
C ASP A 401 -22.53 20.72 -0.44
N ASP A 402 -21.33 20.15 -0.33
CA ASP A 402 -20.71 19.72 0.94
C ASP A 402 -19.75 20.81 1.46
N ALA A 403 -20.30 21.99 1.73
CA ALA A 403 -19.53 23.16 2.13
C ALA A 403 -20.35 24.13 3.00
N PHE A 404 -19.66 24.87 3.86
CA PHE A 404 -20.22 26.02 4.54
C PHE A 404 -20.36 27.25 3.61
N PRO A 405 -21.30 28.16 3.89
CA PRO A 405 -21.37 29.45 3.20
C PRO A 405 -20.14 30.31 3.52
N ASN A 406 -19.74 31.17 2.58
CA ASN A 406 -18.60 32.08 2.75
C ASN A 406 -18.94 33.33 3.59
N ASP A 407 -19.49 33.13 4.79
CA ASP A 407 -19.88 34.18 5.75
C ASP A 407 -19.70 33.67 7.18
N PRO A 408 -18.69 34.17 7.95
CA PRO A 408 -18.41 33.70 9.31
C PRO A 408 -19.60 33.75 10.26
N ALA A 409 -20.49 34.75 10.12
CA ALA A 409 -21.66 34.88 11.00
C ALA A 409 -22.73 33.81 10.72
N LYS A 410 -22.71 33.20 9.54
CA LYS A 410 -23.56 32.07 9.16
C LYS A 410 -22.92 30.75 9.56
N ILE A 411 -21.60 30.62 9.38
CA ILE A 411 -20.84 29.44 9.82
C ILE A 411 -21.08 29.22 11.30
N ALA A 412 -20.90 30.24 12.14
CA ALA A 412 -21.12 30.15 13.59
C ALA A 412 -22.57 29.80 14.03
N LYS A 413 -23.53 29.71 13.11
CA LYS A 413 -24.90 29.23 13.38
C LYS A 413 -25.18 27.84 12.80
N LEU A 414 -24.31 27.36 11.92
CA LEU A 414 -24.43 26.08 11.23
C LEU A 414 -23.50 25.03 11.85
N ASP A 415 -22.31 25.47 12.25
CA ASP A 415 -21.28 24.70 12.96
C ASP A 415 -21.71 24.59 14.43
N VAL A 416 -22.59 23.63 14.71
CA VAL A 416 -23.28 23.42 16.00
C VAL A 416 -23.39 21.92 16.33
N GLY A 417 -22.55 21.09 15.72
CA GLY A 417 -22.53 19.67 16.00
C GLY A 417 -23.61 18.86 15.28
N LEU A 418 -23.58 17.54 15.53
CA LEU A 418 -24.47 16.55 14.91
C LEU A 418 -25.91 16.58 15.43
N ASP A 419 -26.17 17.23 16.56
CA ASP A 419 -27.54 17.33 17.10
C ASP A 419 -28.30 18.56 16.56
N GLY A 420 -27.57 19.48 15.90
CA GLY A 420 -28.11 20.70 15.32
C GLY A 420 -28.52 21.76 16.33
N LEU A 421 -27.99 21.72 17.57
CA LEU A 421 -28.33 22.63 18.66
C LEU A 421 -27.07 23.32 19.17
N ASN A 422 -27.15 24.61 19.50
CA ASN A 422 -26.09 25.22 20.32
C ASN A 422 -26.32 24.94 21.81
N ASP A 423 -25.28 25.16 22.64
CA ASP A 423 -25.30 25.03 24.11
C ASP A 423 -26.58 25.55 24.81
N THR A 424 -27.15 26.67 24.33
CA THR A 424 -28.36 27.25 24.95
C THR A 424 -29.61 26.44 24.63
N GLU A 425 -29.72 25.95 23.40
CA GLU A 425 -30.81 25.08 22.95
C GLU A 425 -30.69 23.68 23.56
N GLU A 426 -29.46 23.16 23.67
CA GLU A 426 -29.18 21.92 24.39
C GLU A 426 -29.63 21.98 25.85
N ALA A 427 -29.31 23.06 26.57
CA ALA A 427 -29.70 23.21 27.96
C ALA A 427 -31.23 23.19 28.16
N GLN A 428 -31.98 23.63 27.15
CA GLN A 428 -33.44 23.56 27.13
C GLN A 428 -33.91 22.13 26.81
N LYS A 429 -33.37 21.53 25.75
CA LYS A 429 -33.70 20.17 25.27
C LYS A 429 -33.44 19.12 26.35
N PHE A 430 -32.29 19.18 26.99
CA PHE A 430 -31.81 18.22 27.98
C PHE A 430 -32.06 18.64 29.44
N SER A 431 -32.98 19.58 29.67
CA SER A 431 -33.33 20.06 31.01
C SER A 431 -33.68 18.93 32.00
N ASN A 432 -34.33 17.87 31.53
CA ASN A 432 -34.63 16.67 32.35
C ASN A 432 -33.37 15.94 32.81
N TYR A 433 -32.41 15.74 31.90
CA TYR A 433 -31.11 15.13 32.21
C TYR A 433 -30.33 16.00 33.20
N ILE A 434 -30.20 17.30 32.89
CA ILE A 434 -29.52 18.27 33.74
C ILE A 434 -30.12 18.29 35.16
N THR A 435 -31.45 18.25 35.28
CA THR A 435 -32.13 18.20 36.58
C THR A 435 -31.84 16.89 37.31
N ALA A 436 -31.86 15.75 36.60
CA ALA A 436 -31.53 14.45 37.19
C ALA A 436 -30.10 14.43 37.75
N VAL A 437 -29.13 14.99 37.03
CA VAL A 437 -27.74 15.06 37.52
C VAL A 437 -27.62 16.03 38.70
N ARG A 438 -28.20 17.23 38.61
CA ARG A 438 -28.12 18.25 39.68
C ARG A 438 -28.80 17.81 40.98
N ASN A 439 -29.80 16.93 40.91
CA ASN A 439 -30.42 16.35 42.10
C ASN A 439 -29.43 15.48 42.90
N SER A 440 -28.49 14.81 42.24
CA SER A 440 -27.43 14.05 42.89
C SER A 440 -26.18 14.88 43.16
N TYR A 441 -25.86 15.80 42.24
CA TYR A 441 -24.64 16.60 42.22
C TYR A 441 -24.97 18.09 41.98
N PRO A 442 -25.39 18.84 43.02
CA PRO A 442 -25.87 20.22 42.86
C PRO A 442 -24.83 21.20 42.28
N SER A 443 -23.54 20.90 42.45
CA SER A 443 -22.43 21.71 41.93
C SER A 443 -22.12 21.46 40.46
N ALA A 444 -22.76 20.48 39.82
CA ALA A 444 -22.52 20.13 38.42
C ALA A 444 -22.93 21.28 37.47
N LYS A 445 -21.96 21.73 36.68
CA LYS A 445 -22.14 22.69 35.60
C LYS A 445 -22.43 21.96 34.30
N PHE A 446 -23.27 22.58 33.48
CA PHE A 446 -23.68 22.10 32.16
C PHE A 446 -23.62 23.27 31.21
N ASP A 447 -22.42 23.82 31.07
CA ASP A 447 -22.13 24.89 30.10
C ASP A 447 -22.14 24.31 28.68
N ASP A 448 -21.82 23.01 28.56
CA ASP A 448 -21.81 22.17 27.36
C ASP A 448 -22.56 20.85 27.67
N PRO A 449 -23.92 20.83 27.60
CA PRO A 449 -24.72 19.67 27.95
C PRO A 449 -24.44 18.41 27.12
N ALA A 450 -24.24 18.49 25.80
CA ALA A 450 -23.93 17.36 24.94
C ALA A 450 -22.45 16.95 24.96
N ASN A 451 -21.56 17.82 25.44
CA ASN A 451 -20.12 17.61 25.52
C ASN A 451 -19.42 17.49 24.16
N ASP A 452 -19.91 18.23 23.17
CA ASP A 452 -19.51 18.18 21.76
C ASP A 452 -18.89 19.50 21.27
N ASN A 453 -18.67 20.48 22.16
CA ASN A 453 -17.89 21.69 21.86
C ASN A 453 -16.43 21.37 21.51
N TRP A 454 -15.95 21.99 20.44
CA TRP A 454 -14.57 21.94 19.98
C TRP A 454 -13.66 22.87 20.78
N VAL A 455 -12.45 22.39 21.10
CA VAL A 455 -11.44 23.19 21.79
C VAL A 455 -10.15 23.18 20.98
N TYR A 456 -9.76 24.37 20.49
CA TYR A 456 -8.47 24.53 19.82
C TYR A 456 -7.32 24.25 20.77
N PHE A 457 -6.37 23.41 20.36
CA PHE A 457 -5.27 22.91 21.18
C PHE A 457 -4.30 23.99 21.70
N ASN A 458 -4.31 25.20 21.12
CA ASN A 458 -3.52 26.35 21.58
C ASN A 458 -4.38 27.46 22.21
N SER A 459 -5.65 27.19 22.52
CA SER A 459 -6.52 28.14 23.22
C SER A 459 -6.06 28.35 24.67
N SER A 460 -6.51 29.44 25.28
CA SER A 460 -6.23 29.76 26.67
C SER A 460 -6.81 28.75 27.66
N GLU A 461 -7.85 28.01 27.27
CA GLU A 461 -8.49 26.97 28.09
C GLU A 461 -7.54 25.81 28.39
N VAL A 462 -6.72 25.43 27.40
CA VAL A 462 -5.83 24.28 27.48
C VAL A 462 -4.35 24.64 27.60
N ALA A 463 -4.00 25.93 27.57
CA ALA A 463 -2.61 26.40 27.58
C ALA A 463 -1.76 25.84 28.75
N ASN A 464 -2.38 25.57 29.90
CA ASN A 464 -1.71 25.03 31.09
C ASN A 464 -1.67 23.49 31.14
N LYS A 465 -2.28 22.79 30.17
CA LYS A 465 -2.26 21.33 30.08
C LYS A 465 -0.99 20.85 29.33
N PRO A 466 -0.50 19.63 29.63
CA PRO A 466 0.53 19.00 28.81
C PRO A 466 0.03 18.83 27.38
N LEU A 467 0.93 18.84 26.39
CA LEU A 467 0.54 18.93 24.98
C LEU A 467 -0.46 17.87 24.52
N ASN A 468 -0.33 16.61 24.98
CA ASN A 468 -1.29 15.55 24.67
C ASN A 468 -2.71 15.89 25.15
N ASP A 469 -2.85 16.40 26.37
CA ASP A 469 -4.15 16.76 26.94
C ASP A 469 -4.70 18.09 26.40
N ARG A 470 -3.93 18.84 25.60
CA ARG A 470 -4.47 20.02 24.88
C ARG A 470 -5.41 19.64 23.75
N TYR A 471 -5.25 18.45 23.18
CA TYR A 471 -6.10 17.93 22.11
C TYR A 471 -7.33 17.15 22.63
N TYR A 472 -7.65 17.23 23.93
CA TYR A 472 -8.68 16.37 24.53
C TYR A 472 -10.09 16.50 23.91
N LYS A 473 -10.43 17.67 23.34
CA LYS A 473 -11.69 17.99 22.63
C LYS A 473 -11.45 18.51 21.20
N TYR A 474 -10.35 18.10 20.57
CA TYR A 474 -9.98 18.62 19.25
C TYR A 474 -10.80 18.04 18.09
N ASP A 475 -11.47 16.91 18.30
CA ASP A 475 -12.26 16.19 17.28
C ASP A 475 -13.77 16.33 17.45
N ASN A 476 -14.16 17.16 18.41
CA ASN A 476 -15.53 17.48 18.72
C ASN A 476 -16.17 18.32 17.59
N PRO A 477 -17.46 18.12 17.27
CA PRO A 477 -18.07 18.71 16.09
C PRO A 477 -18.56 20.17 16.26
N ASP A 478 -19.08 20.60 17.41
CA ASP A 478 -19.60 21.98 17.56
C ASP A 478 -18.45 23.00 17.57
N GLY A 479 -18.43 23.88 16.57
CA GLY A 479 -17.50 25.01 16.50
C GLY A 479 -16.13 24.63 15.95
N ASN A 480 -16.01 23.50 15.24
CA ASN A 480 -14.73 22.97 14.77
C ASN A 480 -14.23 23.62 13.47
N PHE A 481 -14.99 24.57 12.92
CA PHE A 481 -14.53 25.42 11.83
C PHE A 481 -13.52 26.45 12.37
N PRO A 482 -12.28 26.46 11.87
CA PRO A 482 -11.24 27.32 12.42
C PRO A 482 -11.51 28.81 12.19
N ASP A 483 -11.55 29.59 13.26
CA ASP A 483 -11.69 31.05 13.23
C ASP A 483 -10.32 31.74 13.21
N ARG A 484 -9.99 32.33 12.05
CA ARG A 484 -8.73 33.04 11.85
C ARG A 484 -8.60 34.30 12.70
N GLU A 485 -9.70 34.92 13.12
CA GLU A 485 -9.64 36.09 14.01
C GLU A 485 -9.18 35.71 15.42
N LYS A 486 -9.39 34.45 15.83
CA LYS A 486 -8.90 33.84 17.07
C LYS A 486 -7.53 33.16 16.91
N GLU A 487 -6.87 33.35 15.77
CA GLU A 487 -5.61 32.70 15.39
C GLU A 487 -5.69 31.16 15.29
N GLU A 488 -6.88 30.62 15.10
CA GLU A 488 -7.10 29.20 14.85
C GLU A 488 -6.77 28.90 13.38
N ARG A 489 -5.73 28.08 13.17
CA ARG A 489 -5.23 27.76 11.81
C ARG A 489 -5.56 26.35 11.34
N ARG A 490 -6.11 25.53 12.24
CA ARG A 490 -6.42 24.11 12.05
C ARG A 490 -7.78 23.81 12.64
N GLY A 491 -8.49 22.90 12.00
CA GLY A 491 -9.84 22.47 12.29
C GLY A 491 -10.46 21.80 11.07
N LYS A 492 -11.77 21.61 11.07
CA LYS A 492 -12.50 20.99 9.98
C LYS A 492 -13.13 22.07 9.10
N LEU A 493 -12.80 22.07 7.81
CA LEU A 493 -13.32 23.09 6.87
C LEU A 493 -14.65 22.69 6.22
N ARG A 494 -15.06 21.44 6.40
CA ARG A 494 -16.31 20.89 5.86
C ARG A 494 -17.30 20.69 7.00
N PRO A 495 -18.60 20.89 6.74
CA PRO A 495 -19.64 20.64 7.73
C PRO A 495 -19.61 19.19 8.23
N ASP A 496 -19.97 19.00 9.48
CA ASP A 496 -20.21 17.69 10.06
C ASP A 496 -21.51 17.06 9.52
N LYS A 497 -21.44 15.73 9.32
CA LYS A 497 -22.51 14.95 8.73
C LYS A 497 -22.33 13.45 9.00
N GLU A 498 -23.45 12.74 8.99
CA GLU A 498 -23.52 11.28 9.14
C GLU A 498 -23.49 10.58 7.77
N GLU A 499 -22.70 11.09 6.83
CA GLU A 499 -22.62 10.63 5.44
C GLU A 499 -21.17 10.69 4.98
N LEU A 500 -20.44 9.57 5.04
CA LEU A 500 -18.99 9.55 4.85
C LEU A 500 -18.59 9.13 3.43
N ASN A 501 -19.46 8.42 2.71
CA ASN A 501 -19.13 7.79 1.43
C ASN A 501 -19.63 8.54 0.17
N LEU A 502 -20.27 9.70 0.33
CA LEU A 502 -20.78 10.58 -0.75
C LEU A 502 -21.91 9.94 -1.61
N ASN A 503 -22.65 8.96 -1.06
CA ASN A 503 -23.79 8.31 -1.71
C ASN A 503 -25.14 9.00 -1.45
N LYS A 504 -25.20 10.02 -0.58
CA LYS A 504 -26.43 10.75 -0.17
C LYS A 504 -27.51 9.88 0.49
N SER A 505 -27.08 8.83 1.17
CA SER A 505 -27.91 7.94 1.97
C SER A 505 -27.20 7.67 3.29
N LEU A 506 -27.97 7.40 4.34
CA LEU A 506 -27.42 6.97 5.62
C LEU A 506 -27.25 5.45 5.60
N ASP A 507 -26.01 4.97 5.71
CA ASP A 507 -25.74 3.53 5.82
C ASP A 507 -25.79 3.08 7.29
N ILE A 508 -26.87 2.42 7.70
CA ILE A 508 -27.09 1.96 9.09
C ILE A 508 -26.73 0.47 9.33
N THR A 509 -26.12 -0.17 8.34
CA THR A 509 -25.86 -1.62 8.38
C THR A 509 -24.57 -1.92 9.15
N GLU A 510 -24.65 -2.85 10.09
CA GLU A 510 -23.50 -3.36 10.85
C GLU A 510 -23.16 -4.77 10.37
N SER A 511 -22.18 -4.84 9.46
CA SER A 511 -21.70 -6.08 8.85
C SER A 511 -20.21 -5.94 8.56
N TYR A 512 -19.37 -6.46 9.45
CA TYR A 512 -17.93 -6.19 9.44
C TYR A 512 -17.13 -7.37 10.02
N TYR A 513 -15.82 -7.38 9.73
CA TYR A 513 -14.86 -8.22 10.43
C TYR A 513 -14.33 -7.50 11.66
N LYS A 514 -14.41 -8.14 12.82
CA LYS A 514 -13.90 -7.65 14.11
C LYS A 514 -12.50 -8.21 14.39
N TYR A 515 -11.59 -7.33 14.78
CA TYR A 515 -10.24 -7.67 15.23
C TYR A 515 -10.02 -7.07 16.61
N GLU A 516 -9.74 -7.91 17.59
CA GLU A 516 -9.44 -7.46 18.95
C GLU A 516 -7.94 -7.56 19.18
N LEU A 517 -7.30 -6.42 19.46
CA LEU A 517 -5.92 -6.30 19.86
C LEU A 517 -5.87 -6.03 21.38
N PRO A 518 -5.53 -7.05 22.20
CA PRO A 518 -5.33 -6.84 23.62
C PRO A 518 -4.16 -5.89 23.86
N ILE A 519 -4.30 -5.01 24.85
CA ILE A 519 -3.27 -4.08 25.32
C ILE A 519 -3.11 -4.33 26.81
N VAL A 520 -2.23 -5.27 27.14
CA VAL A 520 -2.04 -5.75 28.51
C VAL A 520 -0.62 -5.44 28.99
N PRO A 521 -0.44 -4.86 30.20
CA PRO A 521 0.86 -4.55 30.72
C PRO A 521 1.51 -5.76 31.41
N VAL A 522 2.84 -5.79 31.39
CA VAL A 522 3.70 -6.63 32.22
C VAL A 522 4.87 -5.80 32.73
N ASP A 523 5.38 -6.11 33.92
CA ASP A 523 6.62 -5.51 34.43
C ASP A 523 7.81 -6.16 33.69
N ASP A 524 8.66 -5.34 33.07
CA ASP A 524 9.84 -5.82 32.35
C ASP A 524 11.04 -6.15 33.26
N GLY A 525 10.88 -6.00 34.58
CA GLY A 525 11.90 -6.21 35.59
C GLY A 525 12.81 -5.00 35.82
N SER A 526 12.64 -3.92 35.04
CA SER A 526 13.32 -2.62 35.25
C SER A 526 12.54 -1.67 36.16
N GLY A 527 11.29 -2.02 36.50
CA GLY A 527 10.37 -1.17 37.23
C GLY A 527 9.51 -0.26 36.33
N GLU A 528 9.56 -0.46 35.01
CA GLU A 528 8.61 0.12 34.05
C GLU A 528 7.67 -0.97 33.51
N LEU A 529 6.44 -0.56 33.16
CA LEU A 529 5.49 -1.46 32.52
C LEU A 529 5.67 -1.40 31.00
N VAL A 530 5.59 -2.57 30.37
CA VAL A 530 5.66 -2.76 28.93
C VAL A 530 4.47 -3.58 28.45
N LEU A 531 4.24 -3.60 27.14
CA LEU A 531 3.23 -4.47 26.55
C LEU A 531 3.65 -5.94 26.73
N ASP A 532 2.76 -6.79 27.24
CA ASP A 532 3.01 -8.22 27.38
C ASP A 532 3.01 -8.91 26.01
N THR A 533 4.16 -8.90 25.35
CA THR A 533 4.35 -9.53 24.04
C THR A 533 4.38 -11.06 24.10
N MET A 534 4.35 -11.65 25.30
CA MET A 534 4.27 -13.10 25.50
C MET A 534 2.82 -13.58 25.64
N ASP A 535 1.87 -12.69 25.93
CA ASP A 535 0.44 -13.00 25.87
C ASP A 535 0.07 -13.50 24.45
N PRO A 536 -0.58 -14.67 24.29
CA PRO A 536 -0.90 -15.22 22.98
C PRO A 536 -1.79 -14.30 22.12
N GLY A 537 -2.66 -13.51 22.74
CA GLY A 537 -3.54 -12.56 22.05
C GLY A 537 -2.78 -11.33 21.54
N VAL A 538 -1.76 -10.88 22.26
CA VAL A 538 -0.86 -9.79 21.84
C VAL A 538 0.15 -10.28 20.80
N LYS A 539 0.85 -11.39 21.10
CA LYS A 539 1.91 -11.97 20.27
C LYS A 539 1.46 -12.24 18.84
N LYS A 540 0.18 -12.57 18.67
CA LYS A 540 -0.46 -12.76 17.36
C LYS A 540 -0.29 -11.56 16.41
N TYR A 541 -0.23 -10.34 16.93
CA TYR A 541 -0.19 -9.11 16.14
C TYR A 541 1.15 -8.38 16.16
N ILE A 542 2.01 -8.64 17.15
CA ILE A 542 3.32 -7.98 17.25
C ILE A 542 4.35 -8.76 16.43
N THR A 543 4.94 -8.11 15.42
CA THR A 543 5.93 -8.75 14.54
C THR A 543 7.36 -8.29 14.77
N ASP A 544 7.55 -7.09 15.35
CA ASP A 544 8.87 -6.52 15.61
C ASP A 544 8.81 -5.56 16.80
N ILE A 545 9.94 -5.36 17.49
CA ILE A 545 10.08 -4.46 18.62
C ILE A 545 11.37 -3.67 18.43
N LYS A 546 11.25 -2.34 18.37
CA LYS A 546 12.38 -1.44 18.26
C LYS A 546 12.59 -0.67 19.54
N GLU A 547 13.82 -0.72 20.02
CA GLU A 547 14.30 0.14 21.07
C GLU A 547 14.86 1.42 20.47
N VAL A 548 14.31 2.55 20.89
CA VAL A 548 14.71 3.89 20.45
C VAL A 548 15.27 4.64 21.64
N VAL A 549 16.47 5.19 21.48
CA VAL A 549 17.05 6.16 22.41
C VAL A 549 16.91 7.54 21.77
N PRO A 550 16.06 8.44 22.32
CA PRO A 550 15.85 9.77 21.75
C PRO A 550 17.15 10.56 21.60
N GLN A 551 17.29 11.32 20.51
CA GLN A 551 18.52 12.07 20.23
C GLN A 551 18.86 13.12 21.29
N ASN A 552 17.85 13.63 22.01
CA ASN A 552 18.01 14.56 23.11
C ASN A 552 18.43 13.89 24.44
N GLY A 553 18.66 12.58 24.47
CA GLY A 553 19.00 11.84 25.68
C GLY A 553 17.82 11.57 26.61
N GLY A 554 16.59 11.65 26.08
CA GLY A 554 15.36 11.34 26.80
C GLY A 554 15.25 9.86 27.22
N LYS A 555 14.11 9.50 27.83
CA LYS A 555 13.83 8.12 28.24
C LYS A 555 13.89 7.17 27.04
N LYS A 556 14.40 5.97 27.27
CA LYS A 556 14.37 4.88 26.30
C LYS A 556 12.93 4.49 25.98
N GLU A 557 12.64 4.27 24.70
CA GLU A 557 11.31 3.97 24.20
C GLU A 557 11.27 2.61 23.51
N LEU A 558 10.16 1.90 23.69
CA LEU A 558 9.87 0.68 22.94
C LEU A 558 8.74 0.95 21.95
N TRP A 559 9.02 0.68 20.68
CA TRP A 559 8.08 0.79 19.58
C TRP A 559 7.74 -0.61 19.06
N TYR A 560 6.46 -0.96 19.09
CA TYR A 560 5.95 -2.26 18.67
C TYR A 560 5.39 -2.16 17.25
N ARG A 561 5.87 -2.98 16.32
CA ARG A 561 5.25 -3.10 14.99
C ARG A 561 4.04 -4.01 15.10
N VAL A 562 2.86 -3.42 15.03
CA VAL A 562 1.57 -4.11 15.06
C VAL A 562 1.12 -4.39 13.64
N ARG A 563 0.78 -5.64 13.34
CA ARG A 563 0.19 -6.09 12.08
C ARG A 563 -1.04 -6.92 12.35
N VAL A 564 -2.18 -6.45 11.89
CA VAL A 564 -3.48 -7.13 12.03
C VAL A 564 -3.83 -7.75 10.68
N PRO A 565 -3.71 -9.08 10.51
CA PRO A 565 -4.03 -9.75 9.25
C PRO A 565 -5.54 -9.72 9.01
N ILE A 566 -5.95 -9.25 7.82
CA ILE A 566 -7.38 -9.09 7.51
C ILE A 566 -8.11 -10.44 7.41
N ASP A 567 -7.40 -11.53 7.10
CA ASP A 567 -7.99 -12.86 6.97
C ASP A 567 -8.31 -13.53 8.32
N GLN A 568 -7.93 -12.92 9.45
CA GLN A 568 -8.13 -13.45 10.80
C GLN A 568 -9.27 -12.78 11.58
N GLY A 569 -10.09 -11.96 10.90
CA GLY A 569 -11.19 -11.24 11.52
C GLY A 569 -12.38 -12.14 11.83
N VAL A 570 -13.08 -11.85 12.93
CA VAL A 570 -14.33 -12.53 13.29
C VAL A 570 -15.48 -11.87 12.52
N PRO A 571 -16.21 -12.59 11.65
CA PRO A 571 -17.32 -11.99 10.91
C PRO A 571 -18.48 -11.66 11.85
N VAL A 572 -19.03 -10.46 11.71
CA VAL A 572 -20.22 -9.95 12.42
C VAL A 572 -21.23 -9.49 11.36
N GLY A 573 -22.52 -9.68 11.63
CA GLY A 573 -23.59 -9.19 10.73
C GLY A 573 -23.75 -9.92 9.40
N GLY A 574 -23.11 -11.07 9.22
CA GLY A 574 -23.23 -11.89 8.01
C GLY A 574 -22.35 -11.44 6.84
N ILE A 575 -21.29 -10.67 7.11
CA ILE A 575 -20.28 -10.31 6.10
C ILE A 575 -19.65 -11.57 5.49
N ASP A 576 -19.42 -11.53 4.17
CA ASP A 576 -18.72 -12.57 3.43
C ASP A 576 -17.77 -11.95 2.38
N GLY A 577 -16.55 -12.48 2.32
CA GLY A 577 -15.48 -11.98 1.45
C GLY A 577 -14.95 -10.58 1.79
N PHE A 578 -14.04 -10.06 0.96
CA PHE A 578 -13.36 -8.77 1.18
C PHE A 578 -13.51 -7.80 0.00
N ARG A 579 -14.55 -7.98 -0.82
CA ARG A 579 -14.78 -7.16 -2.03
C ARG A 579 -15.41 -5.79 -1.76
N SER A 580 -15.99 -5.61 -0.57
CA SER A 580 -16.75 -4.39 -0.22
C SER A 580 -16.52 -3.98 1.24
N ILE A 581 -15.28 -3.67 1.58
CA ILE A 581 -14.88 -3.12 2.88
C ILE A 581 -14.91 -1.59 2.80
N GLN A 582 -16.06 -0.98 3.08
CA GLN A 582 -16.27 0.46 2.88
C GLN A 582 -15.80 1.32 4.05
N PHE A 583 -15.84 0.80 5.27
CA PHE A 583 -15.59 1.55 6.49
C PHE A 583 -14.57 0.87 7.39
N MET A 584 -13.88 1.70 8.16
CA MET A 584 -13.06 1.28 9.28
C MET A 584 -13.55 2.00 10.54
N ARG A 585 -13.95 1.25 11.57
CA ARG A 585 -14.20 1.78 12.93
C ARG A 585 -13.12 1.23 13.86
N MET A 586 -12.52 2.10 14.65
CA MET A 586 -11.58 1.71 15.69
C MET A 586 -12.08 2.26 17.03
N TYR A 587 -12.15 1.41 18.05
CA TYR A 587 -12.58 1.82 19.37
C TYR A 587 -11.75 1.16 20.48
N LEU A 588 -11.67 1.84 21.62
CA LEU A 588 -10.91 1.45 22.79
C LEU A 588 -11.87 1.17 23.93
N THR A 589 -11.60 0.13 24.72
CA THR A 589 -12.45 -0.30 25.85
C THR A 589 -11.61 -1.04 26.88
N ASN A 590 -12.14 -1.24 28.09
CA ASN A 590 -11.52 -1.97 29.19
C ASN A 590 -10.26 -1.29 29.77
N PHE A 591 -10.13 0.01 29.60
CA PHE A 591 -9.09 0.80 30.26
C PHE A 591 -9.64 1.46 31.53
N LYS A 592 -8.84 1.50 32.58
CA LYS A 592 -9.11 2.15 33.87
C LYS A 592 -8.58 3.58 33.90
N VAL A 593 -7.41 3.80 33.30
CA VAL A 593 -6.69 5.08 33.35
C VAL A 593 -6.53 5.66 31.95
N PRO A 594 -6.38 7.00 31.81
CA PRO A 594 -6.17 7.61 30.50
C PRO A 594 -4.96 7.04 29.76
N LYS A 595 -5.10 6.71 28.47
CA LYS A 595 -4.02 6.24 27.60
C LYS A 595 -3.74 7.13 26.40
N THR A 596 -2.48 7.15 25.96
CA THR A 596 -2.02 7.82 24.74
C THR A 596 -1.34 6.77 23.86
N PHE A 597 -1.85 6.57 22.66
CA PHE A 597 -1.30 5.68 21.66
C PHE A 597 -0.70 6.51 20.53
N ARG A 598 0.60 6.41 20.31
CA ARG A 598 1.28 7.09 19.20
C ARG A 598 1.52 6.10 18.07
N LEU A 599 0.86 6.32 16.94
CA LEU A 599 0.91 5.41 15.80
C LEU A 599 1.74 6.01 14.66
N ALA A 600 2.97 5.50 14.47
CA ALA A 600 3.79 5.83 13.31
C ALA A 600 3.45 4.90 12.12
N GLU A 601 3.47 5.48 10.92
CA GLU A 601 3.13 4.79 9.67
C GLU A 601 1.83 3.97 9.71
N PHE A 602 0.77 4.55 10.29
CA PHE A 602 -0.54 3.90 10.34
C PHE A 602 -1.18 3.80 8.95
N GLY A 603 -1.46 2.57 8.49
CA GLY A 603 -2.03 2.34 7.17
C GLY A 603 -2.45 0.90 6.87
N LEU A 604 -3.11 0.72 5.72
CA LEU A 604 -3.37 -0.59 5.13
C LEU A 604 -2.18 -1.01 4.27
N VAL A 605 -1.71 -2.24 4.43
CA VAL A 605 -0.60 -2.79 3.67
C VAL A 605 -1.12 -3.77 2.63
N ARG A 606 -0.80 -3.53 1.36
CA ARG A 606 -1.11 -4.42 0.23
C ARG A 606 0.16 -5.01 -0.36
N ASN A 607 0.05 -6.25 -0.87
CA ASN A 607 1.17 -6.94 -1.50
C ASN A 607 0.95 -7.09 -3.02
N GLN A 608 2.00 -7.00 -3.82
CA GLN A 608 1.93 -7.32 -5.26
C GLN A 608 1.90 -8.83 -5.53
N TRP A 609 2.52 -9.60 -4.65
CA TRP A 609 2.58 -11.05 -4.67
C TRP A 609 1.39 -11.62 -3.89
N ARG A 610 0.69 -12.59 -4.48
CA ARG A 610 -0.50 -13.21 -3.88
C ARG A 610 -0.15 -14.55 -3.24
N LYS A 611 -0.64 -14.79 -2.03
CA LYS A 611 -0.51 -16.08 -1.32
C LYS A 611 -1.20 -17.21 -2.11
N SER A 612 -0.58 -18.38 -2.15
CA SER A 612 -1.15 -19.64 -2.63
C SER A 612 -0.61 -20.78 -1.77
N GLN A 613 -1.51 -21.46 -1.08
CA GLN A 613 -1.18 -22.56 -0.16
C GLN A 613 -1.95 -23.81 -0.55
N TYR A 614 -1.36 -24.97 -0.32
CA TYR A 614 -2.00 -26.25 -0.57
C TYR A 614 -1.43 -27.29 0.39
N CYS A 615 -2.30 -28.13 0.94
CA CYS A 615 -1.92 -29.35 1.67
C CYS A 615 -2.84 -30.48 1.23
N ALA A 616 -2.27 -31.59 0.76
CA ALA A 616 -3.08 -32.73 0.30
C ALA A 616 -3.89 -33.40 1.44
N SER A 617 -3.44 -33.29 2.68
CA SER A 617 -4.07 -33.90 3.86
C SER A 617 -5.19 -33.07 4.48
N ASP A 618 -5.26 -31.78 4.18
CA ASP A 618 -6.19 -30.83 4.81
C ASP A 618 -7.16 -30.30 3.74
N GLN A 619 -8.43 -30.74 3.79
CA GLN A 619 -9.48 -30.28 2.84
C GLN A 619 -10.03 -28.86 3.18
N GLY A 620 -9.34 -28.08 4.01
CA GLY A 620 -9.79 -26.77 4.51
C GLY A 620 -8.89 -25.60 4.11
N ASN A 621 -9.19 -24.40 4.64
CA ASN A 621 -8.31 -23.23 4.53
C ASN A 621 -7.05 -23.44 5.37
N VAL A 622 -5.94 -23.74 4.71
CA VAL A 622 -4.63 -23.91 5.33
C VAL A 622 -3.97 -22.53 5.43
N ASN A 623 -3.76 -22.03 6.64
CA ASN A 623 -3.01 -20.79 6.85
C ASN A 623 -1.60 -21.08 7.41
N ILE A 624 -0.70 -21.46 6.51
CA ILE A 624 0.71 -21.83 6.81
C ILE A 624 1.72 -20.75 6.41
N LEU A 625 1.28 -19.61 5.89
CA LEU A 625 2.14 -18.61 5.25
C LEU A 625 1.63 -17.19 5.53
N ASN A 626 2.51 -16.38 6.08
CA ASN A 626 2.37 -14.93 6.21
C ASN A 626 3.49 -14.25 5.41
N LEU A 627 3.16 -13.12 4.80
CA LEU A 627 4.12 -12.34 4.01
C LEU A 627 4.58 -11.12 4.80
N ASP A 628 5.88 -10.90 4.78
CA ASP A 628 6.52 -9.73 5.34
C ASP A 628 7.52 -9.17 4.33
N VAL A 629 8.02 -7.97 4.61
CA VAL A 629 9.10 -7.36 3.86
C VAL A 629 10.17 -6.98 4.85
N VAL A 630 11.39 -7.41 4.57
CA VAL A 630 12.57 -7.08 5.36
C VAL A 630 13.48 -6.19 4.53
N GLY A 631 13.97 -5.11 5.11
CA GLY A 631 14.77 -4.13 4.37
C GLY A 631 15.89 -3.51 5.19
N LEU A 632 16.77 -2.79 4.52
CA LEU A 632 17.89 -2.13 5.17
C LEU A 632 17.45 -1.02 6.12
N GLU A 633 16.46 -0.21 5.75
CA GLU A 633 16.04 0.92 6.58
C GLU A 633 15.35 0.47 7.87
N GLU A 634 14.66 -0.67 7.84
CA GLU A 634 13.89 -1.15 8.98
C GLU A 634 14.56 -2.28 9.78
N ASN A 635 15.21 -3.23 9.12
CA ASN A 635 15.53 -4.54 9.72
C ASN A 635 17.04 -4.80 9.82
N GLN A 636 17.89 -3.78 9.64
CA GLN A 636 19.34 -3.93 9.78
C GLN A 636 19.79 -4.45 11.14
N LYS A 637 19.03 -4.15 12.20
CA LYS A 637 19.26 -4.57 13.58
C LYS A 637 18.21 -5.58 14.08
N LYS A 638 17.48 -6.22 13.16
CA LYS A 638 16.57 -7.33 13.50
C LYS A 638 17.40 -8.44 14.16
N GLU A 639 16.86 -9.05 15.21
CA GLU A 639 17.41 -10.25 15.85
C GLU A 639 16.53 -11.47 15.51
N PRO A 640 17.09 -12.68 15.38
CA PRO A 640 18.52 -13.04 15.55
C PRO A 640 19.40 -12.70 14.32
N ILE A 641 18.80 -12.47 13.16
CA ILE A 641 19.53 -12.15 11.92
C ILE A 641 19.07 -10.80 11.39
N GLY A 642 20.01 -9.85 11.37
CA GLY A 642 19.80 -8.52 10.79
C GLY A 642 19.94 -8.54 9.27
N TYR A 643 19.11 -7.77 8.59
CA TYR A 643 19.11 -7.69 7.14
C TYR A 643 20.40 -7.03 6.59
N ILE A 644 20.92 -7.58 5.50
CA ILE A 644 22.06 -7.07 4.72
C ILE A 644 21.76 -7.32 3.25
N SER A 645 22.17 -6.41 2.36
CA SER A 645 21.96 -6.59 0.92
C SER A 645 22.69 -7.82 0.37
N PRO A 646 22.11 -8.51 -0.64
CA PRO A 646 22.78 -9.62 -1.27
C PRO A 646 24.13 -9.26 -1.90
N PRO A 647 25.06 -10.22 -2.05
CA PRO A 647 26.37 -9.98 -2.65
C PRO A 647 26.29 -9.33 -4.05
N GLY A 648 27.06 -8.26 -4.24
CA GLY A 648 27.11 -7.52 -5.52
C GLY A 648 25.97 -6.52 -5.73
N ILE A 649 24.91 -6.57 -4.92
CA ILE A 649 23.80 -5.61 -5.03
C ILE A 649 24.18 -4.31 -4.35
N LYS A 650 23.97 -3.20 -5.06
CA LYS A 650 24.16 -1.85 -4.52
C LYS A 650 22.80 -1.19 -4.40
N ARG A 651 22.61 -0.46 -3.29
CA ARG A 651 21.46 0.42 -3.11
C ARG A 651 21.38 1.40 -4.27
N GLU A 652 20.20 1.49 -4.88
CA GLU A 652 19.93 2.50 -5.86
C GLU A 652 20.05 3.89 -5.25
N ARG A 653 20.33 4.88 -6.11
CA ARG A 653 20.39 6.25 -5.67
C ARG A 653 19.47 7.12 -6.50
N LEU A 654 18.62 7.84 -5.79
CA LEU A 654 17.80 8.88 -6.40
C LEU A 654 18.66 10.13 -6.52
N LEU A 655 18.87 10.56 -7.77
CA LEU A 655 19.52 11.84 -8.06
C LEU A 655 18.49 12.95 -7.85
N ALA A 656 18.42 13.48 -6.62
CA ALA A 656 17.69 14.72 -6.35
C ALA A 656 18.56 15.93 -6.75
N ASN A 657 17.93 17.10 -6.92
CA ASN A 657 18.61 18.32 -7.41
C ASN A 657 19.83 18.76 -6.58
N TYR A 658 19.96 18.32 -5.33
CA TYR A 658 21.02 18.74 -4.41
C TYR A 658 21.81 17.60 -3.77
N ASP A 659 21.22 16.40 -3.62
CA ASP A 659 21.84 15.27 -2.93
C ASP A 659 21.60 13.93 -3.63
N ASN A 660 22.51 13.02 -3.36
CA ASN A 660 22.46 11.64 -3.83
C ASN A 660 21.89 10.75 -2.71
N ILE A 661 20.61 10.40 -2.79
CA ILE A 661 19.87 9.74 -1.70
C ILE A 661 19.80 8.25 -1.99
N ARG A 662 20.24 7.42 -1.04
CA ARG A 662 20.13 5.97 -1.17
C ARG A 662 18.67 5.56 -0.97
N GLN A 663 18.11 4.85 -1.94
CA GLN A 663 16.80 4.21 -1.79
C GLN A 663 16.92 3.01 -0.86
N ASP A 664 15.82 2.61 -0.23
CA ASP A 664 15.80 1.37 0.56
C ASP A 664 16.13 0.17 -0.34
N GLU A 665 16.54 -0.93 0.30
CA GLU A 665 16.75 -2.20 -0.36
C GLU A 665 16.07 -3.29 0.46
N LYS A 666 15.15 -4.02 -0.17
CA LYS A 666 14.16 -4.88 0.49
C LYS A 666 14.09 -6.27 -0.14
N SER A 667 13.73 -7.24 0.68
CA SER A 667 13.40 -8.61 0.28
C SER A 667 11.99 -8.98 0.71
N LEU A 668 11.35 -9.86 -0.06
CA LEU A 668 10.10 -10.48 0.38
C LEU A 668 10.43 -11.61 1.37
N ALA A 669 9.80 -11.58 2.54
CA ALA A 669 9.94 -12.58 3.58
C ALA A 669 8.69 -13.48 3.66
N LEU A 670 8.90 -14.77 3.51
CA LEU A 670 7.91 -15.83 3.61
C LEU A 670 8.02 -16.48 4.99
N LYS A 671 7.17 -16.05 5.92
CA LYS A 671 7.07 -16.63 7.27
C LYS A 671 6.08 -17.79 7.24
N PHE A 672 6.55 -19.00 7.52
CA PHE A 672 5.71 -20.19 7.49
C PHE A 672 5.66 -20.88 8.84
N ASP A 673 4.49 -21.43 9.17
CA ASP A 673 4.26 -22.22 10.38
C ASP A 673 3.36 -23.41 10.03
N GLY A 674 3.78 -24.61 10.41
CA GLY A 674 3.04 -25.84 10.13
C GLY A 674 3.25 -26.44 8.74
N LEU A 675 4.34 -26.10 8.02
CA LEU A 675 4.65 -26.70 6.71
C LEU A 675 5.11 -28.16 6.88
N LYS A 676 4.47 -29.10 6.21
CA LYS A 676 4.74 -30.56 6.31
C LYS A 676 4.74 -31.23 4.93
N ASP A 677 5.14 -32.49 4.87
CA ASP A 677 5.11 -33.28 3.63
C ASP A 677 3.73 -33.22 2.95
N SER A 678 3.75 -33.18 1.62
CA SER A 678 2.57 -32.97 0.77
C SER A 678 1.87 -31.60 0.92
N CYS A 679 2.52 -30.62 1.57
CA CYS A 679 2.10 -29.22 1.57
C CYS A 679 3.10 -28.34 0.80
N TYR A 680 2.59 -27.25 0.22
CA TYR A 680 3.43 -26.14 -0.21
C TYR A 680 2.82 -24.79 0.19
N ALA A 681 3.70 -23.86 0.55
CA ALA A 681 3.39 -22.47 0.83
C ALA A 681 4.07 -21.61 -0.24
N SER A 682 3.31 -20.84 -1.00
CA SER A 682 3.89 -20.10 -2.13
C SER A 682 3.26 -18.73 -2.30
N VAL A 683 3.97 -17.91 -3.06
CA VAL A 683 3.49 -16.63 -3.57
C VAL A 683 3.55 -16.64 -5.09
N TYR A 684 2.65 -15.93 -5.74
CA TYR A 684 2.69 -15.77 -7.18
C TYR A 684 2.42 -14.34 -7.63
N LYS A 685 3.00 -14.01 -8.78
CA LYS A 685 2.77 -12.75 -9.50
C LYS A 685 2.47 -13.07 -10.96
N LEU A 686 1.46 -12.42 -11.50
CA LEU A 686 1.13 -12.51 -12.91
C LEU A 686 2.10 -11.63 -13.72
N THR A 687 2.55 -12.11 -14.87
CA THR A 687 3.52 -11.43 -15.73
C THR A 687 3.28 -11.74 -17.20
N THR A 688 3.95 -11.00 -18.08
CA THR A 688 4.00 -11.25 -19.53
C THR A 688 5.42 -11.51 -20.01
N PHE A 689 6.27 -12.02 -19.12
CA PHE A 689 7.69 -12.26 -19.35
C PHE A 689 7.95 -13.27 -20.49
N ASP A 690 8.86 -12.91 -21.41
CA ASP A 690 9.40 -13.80 -22.44
C ASP A 690 10.87 -14.14 -22.11
N ALA A 691 11.09 -15.35 -21.62
CA ALA A 691 12.40 -15.81 -21.18
C ALA A 691 13.34 -16.20 -22.33
N ARG A 692 12.89 -16.22 -23.59
CA ARG A 692 13.70 -16.76 -24.72
C ARG A 692 14.90 -15.91 -25.10
N LEU A 693 14.90 -14.64 -24.74
CA LEU A 693 16.01 -13.72 -24.98
C LEU A 693 17.12 -13.85 -23.92
N PHE A 694 16.82 -14.54 -22.81
CA PHE A 694 17.70 -14.68 -21.66
C PHE A 694 18.30 -16.08 -21.60
N LYS A 695 19.46 -16.20 -20.94
CA LYS A 695 20.16 -17.48 -20.78
C LYS A 695 19.94 -18.09 -19.42
N LYS A 696 19.80 -17.25 -18.40
CA LYS A 696 19.73 -17.61 -17.00
C LYS A 696 18.57 -16.90 -16.33
N LEU A 697 18.07 -17.48 -15.26
CA LEU A 697 17.17 -16.86 -14.30
C LEU A 697 17.78 -17.05 -12.91
N GLN A 698 17.92 -15.97 -12.16
CA GLN A 698 18.61 -15.95 -10.88
C GLN A 698 17.74 -15.37 -9.77
N LEU A 699 17.96 -15.83 -8.55
CA LEU A 699 17.26 -15.36 -7.35
C LEU A 699 18.13 -15.64 -6.12
N PHE A 700 18.22 -14.67 -5.22
CA PHE A 700 18.86 -14.87 -3.91
C PHE A 700 17.83 -15.38 -2.91
N ALA A 701 18.24 -16.32 -2.06
CA ALA A 701 17.41 -16.81 -0.98
C ALA A 701 18.19 -16.90 0.35
N HIS A 702 17.49 -16.58 1.43
CA HIS A 702 17.93 -16.73 2.82
C HIS A 702 16.93 -17.63 3.54
N ALA A 703 17.38 -18.43 4.51
CA ALA A 703 16.49 -19.29 5.28
C ALA A 703 16.91 -19.31 6.76
N GLU A 704 15.98 -18.98 7.64
CA GLU A 704 16.16 -19.02 9.09
C GLU A 704 15.00 -19.79 9.76
N SER A 705 15.30 -20.45 10.88
CA SER A 705 14.31 -21.14 11.70
C SER A 705 14.77 -21.18 13.15
N ASP A 706 13.83 -21.07 14.07
CA ASP A 706 14.06 -21.29 15.50
C ASP A 706 14.03 -22.79 15.87
N MET A 707 13.66 -23.65 14.92
CA MET A 707 13.76 -25.11 15.04
C MET A 707 15.14 -25.58 14.61
N ASP A 708 15.61 -26.67 15.21
CA ASP A 708 16.84 -27.35 14.78
C ASP A 708 16.59 -28.12 13.47
N LEU A 709 16.65 -27.39 12.35
CA LEU A 709 16.49 -27.91 11.00
C LEU A 709 17.86 -28.16 10.37
N ASN A 710 18.09 -29.40 9.95
CA ASN A 710 19.27 -29.79 9.19
C ASN A 710 19.15 -29.34 7.72
N ASP A 711 20.29 -29.24 7.06
CA ASP A 711 20.36 -29.03 5.61
C ASP A 711 19.47 -30.04 4.86
N ARG A 712 18.82 -29.59 3.78
CA ARG A 712 17.93 -30.40 2.91
C ARG A 712 16.61 -30.85 3.56
N GLN A 713 16.16 -30.17 4.60
CA GLN A 713 14.81 -30.36 5.16
C GLN A 713 13.78 -29.35 4.64
N LEU A 714 14.22 -28.22 4.10
CA LEU A 714 13.39 -27.20 3.46
C LEU A 714 13.86 -26.99 2.02
N TYR A 715 12.91 -26.81 1.10
CA TYR A 715 13.19 -26.62 -0.32
C TYR A 715 12.48 -25.37 -0.83
N LEU A 716 13.20 -24.58 -1.61
CA LEU A 716 12.66 -23.45 -2.37
C LEU A 716 12.42 -23.92 -3.80
N PHE A 717 11.22 -23.66 -4.32
CA PHE A 717 10.90 -23.91 -5.71
C PHE A 717 10.43 -22.63 -6.41
N ILE A 718 10.74 -22.54 -7.70
CA ILE A 718 10.19 -21.52 -8.60
C ILE A 718 9.49 -22.21 -9.78
N ARG A 719 8.27 -21.77 -10.08
CA ARG A 719 7.43 -22.24 -11.17
C ARG A 719 7.20 -21.15 -12.21
N LEU A 720 7.40 -21.52 -13.47
CA LEU A 720 7.23 -20.66 -14.64
C LEU A 720 6.30 -21.34 -15.63
N GLY A 721 5.18 -20.72 -15.96
CA GLY A 721 4.19 -21.39 -16.80
C GLY A 721 3.03 -20.53 -17.27
N LYS A 722 2.12 -21.17 -17.99
CA LYS A 722 0.81 -20.60 -18.34
C LYS A 722 -0.13 -20.63 -17.13
N ASP A 723 0.04 -21.64 -16.29
CA ASP A 723 -0.64 -21.90 -15.03
C ASP A 723 0.36 -22.59 -14.08
N PHE A 724 -0.04 -22.81 -12.84
CA PHE A 724 0.80 -23.42 -11.80
C PHE A 724 0.40 -24.87 -11.46
N THR A 725 -0.58 -25.43 -12.17
CA THR A 725 -1.16 -26.74 -11.85
C THR A 725 -0.83 -27.80 -12.90
N ASP A 726 -0.88 -27.43 -14.18
CA ASP A 726 -0.85 -28.38 -15.29
C ASP A 726 0.18 -28.06 -16.36
N ASN A 727 0.59 -26.80 -16.52
CA ASN A 727 1.51 -26.35 -17.57
C ASN A 727 2.60 -25.43 -17.02
N TYR A 728 3.59 -26.02 -16.37
CA TYR A 728 4.70 -25.29 -15.77
C TYR A 728 6.04 -26.03 -15.88
N TYR A 729 7.11 -25.24 -15.90
CA TYR A 729 8.45 -25.64 -15.50
C TYR A 729 8.64 -25.33 -14.02
N GLU A 730 9.29 -26.21 -13.28
CA GLU A 730 9.63 -26.01 -11.87
C GLU A 730 11.12 -26.27 -11.67
N TYR A 731 11.77 -25.43 -10.89
CA TYR A 731 13.13 -25.66 -10.40
C TYR A 731 13.12 -25.62 -8.88
N GLU A 732 13.63 -26.66 -8.25
CA GLU A 732 13.64 -26.85 -6.80
C GLU A 732 15.07 -26.99 -6.29
N ILE A 733 15.42 -26.28 -5.21
CA ILE A 733 16.70 -26.41 -4.52
C ILE A 733 16.51 -26.69 -3.03
N PRO A 734 17.38 -27.50 -2.40
CA PRO A 734 17.42 -27.59 -0.95
C PRO A 734 18.04 -26.32 -0.36
N LEU A 735 17.38 -25.74 0.64
CA LEU A 735 17.90 -24.60 1.37
C LEU A 735 18.82 -25.05 2.51
N LYS A 736 19.90 -24.29 2.69
CA LYS A 736 20.78 -24.32 3.85
C LYS A 736 20.30 -23.27 4.85
N MET A 737 20.16 -23.68 6.11
CA MET A 737 19.74 -22.77 7.18
C MET A 737 20.92 -21.89 7.62
N SER A 738 20.62 -20.64 7.93
CA SER A 738 21.59 -19.72 8.53
C SER A 738 21.83 -20.05 10.00
N ASP A 739 23.06 -19.86 10.46
CA ASP A 739 23.43 -20.09 11.85
C ASP A 739 23.04 -18.87 12.69
N LEU A 740 22.07 -19.06 13.59
CA LEU A 740 21.57 -18.00 14.47
C LEU A 740 22.65 -17.48 15.45
N THR A 741 23.69 -18.27 15.73
CA THR A 741 24.78 -17.87 16.64
C THR A 741 25.81 -16.95 15.98
N ILE A 742 25.91 -17.02 14.66
CA ILE A 742 26.76 -16.13 13.85
C ILE A 742 26.07 -14.79 13.60
N GLY A 743 24.74 -14.80 13.44
CA GLY A 743 23.94 -13.61 13.19
C GLY A 743 24.25 -12.95 11.84
N LYS A 744 24.36 -11.62 11.83
CA LYS A 744 24.53 -10.79 10.63
C LYS A 744 25.94 -10.90 10.02
N GLN A 745 26.13 -11.86 9.12
CA GLN A 745 27.31 -11.95 8.24
C GLN A 745 26.87 -12.27 6.80
N LEU A 746 27.52 -11.68 5.80
CA LEU A 746 27.08 -11.79 4.39
C LEU A 746 26.91 -13.24 3.93
N ASP A 747 27.91 -14.09 4.16
CA ASP A 747 27.89 -15.51 3.75
C ASP A 747 26.98 -16.39 4.62
N ASN A 748 26.56 -15.87 5.79
CA ASN A 748 25.56 -16.53 6.64
C ASN A 748 24.14 -16.16 6.21
N VAL A 749 23.88 -14.89 5.88
CA VAL A 749 22.57 -14.41 5.43
C VAL A 749 22.29 -14.87 4.00
N TRP A 750 23.24 -14.70 3.09
CA TRP A 750 23.11 -15.08 1.68
C TRP A 750 24.13 -16.16 1.32
N PRO A 751 23.97 -17.39 1.82
CA PRO A 751 24.92 -18.46 1.51
C PRO A 751 24.85 -18.82 0.03
N ASP A 752 26.00 -19.04 -0.60
CA ASP A 752 26.09 -19.43 -2.03
C ASP A 752 25.25 -20.66 -2.38
N ALA A 753 25.04 -21.56 -1.40
CA ALA A 753 24.19 -22.74 -1.56
C ALA A 753 22.71 -22.39 -1.82
N ASN A 754 22.22 -21.25 -1.32
CA ASN A 754 20.83 -20.83 -1.49
C ASN A 754 20.63 -19.95 -2.73
N PHE A 755 21.68 -19.66 -3.50
CA PHE A 755 21.57 -18.89 -4.72
C PHE A 755 21.00 -19.74 -5.87
N LEU A 756 19.83 -19.36 -6.39
CA LEU A 756 19.29 -19.97 -7.60
C LEU A 756 20.01 -19.38 -8.82
N ASP A 757 20.61 -20.25 -9.63
CA ASP A 757 21.23 -19.90 -10.92
C ASP A 757 20.76 -20.91 -11.98
N ILE A 758 19.58 -20.67 -12.55
CA ILE A 758 18.90 -21.60 -13.45
C ILE A 758 19.34 -21.33 -14.88
N VAL A 759 19.87 -22.34 -15.58
CA VAL A 759 20.11 -22.24 -17.03
C VAL A 759 18.81 -22.56 -17.78
N LEU A 760 18.21 -21.55 -18.42
CA LEU A 760 16.89 -21.67 -19.05
C LEU A 760 16.83 -22.72 -20.18
N LYS A 761 17.96 -22.98 -20.83
CA LYS A 761 18.09 -24.04 -21.85
C LYS A 761 17.80 -25.43 -21.29
N ASP A 762 18.08 -25.68 -20.02
CA ASP A 762 17.90 -26.99 -19.41
C ASP A 762 16.42 -27.37 -19.30
N PHE A 763 15.52 -26.39 -19.15
CA PHE A 763 14.08 -26.65 -19.28
C PHE A 763 13.67 -27.11 -20.68
N THR A 764 14.27 -26.52 -21.72
CA THR A 764 13.99 -26.95 -23.09
C THR A 764 14.55 -28.33 -23.38
N ASP A 765 15.74 -28.65 -22.85
CA ASP A 765 16.36 -29.97 -22.99
C ASP A 765 15.55 -31.04 -22.21
N LEU A 766 15.11 -30.73 -20.99
CA LEU A 766 14.22 -31.60 -20.19
C LEU A 766 12.92 -31.91 -20.94
N LYS A 767 12.33 -30.90 -21.59
CA LYS A 767 11.12 -31.06 -22.40
C LYS A 767 11.35 -31.98 -23.60
N LEU A 768 12.47 -31.82 -24.30
CA LEU A 768 12.83 -32.67 -25.43
C LEU A 768 13.10 -34.11 -24.99
N GLU A 769 13.80 -34.31 -23.88
CA GLU A 769 14.08 -35.62 -23.30
C GLU A 769 12.81 -36.35 -22.89
N ARG A 770 11.90 -35.68 -22.17
CA ARG A 770 10.58 -36.23 -21.83
C ARG A 770 9.82 -36.68 -23.07
N ASN A 771 9.78 -35.83 -24.11
CA ASN A 771 9.06 -36.14 -25.35
C ASN A 771 9.68 -37.34 -26.07
N LYS A 772 11.02 -37.44 -26.09
CA LYS A 772 11.75 -38.59 -26.65
C LYS A 772 11.43 -39.89 -25.90
N ASN A 773 11.24 -39.80 -24.59
CA ASN A 773 10.90 -40.92 -23.70
C ASN A 773 9.39 -41.25 -23.70
N ASN A 774 8.56 -40.54 -24.48
CA ASN A 774 7.11 -40.73 -24.58
C ASN A 774 6.37 -40.68 -23.22
N ILE A 775 6.87 -39.90 -22.26
CA ILE A 775 6.22 -39.73 -20.96
C ILE A 775 4.95 -38.87 -21.12
N PRO A 776 3.79 -39.27 -20.55
CA PRO A 776 2.54 -38.51 -20.65
C PRO A 776 2.64 -37.09 -20.10
N LEU A 777 1.95 -36.14 -20.74
CA LEU A 777 1.97 -34.72 -20.35
C LEU A 777 1.42 -34.45 -18.94
N GLY A 778 0.51 -35.29 -18.44
CA GLY A 778 -0.07 -35.15 -17.09
C GLY A 778 0.87 -35.60 -15.96
N GLN A 779 1.97 -36.30 -16.29
CA GLN A 779 2.95 -36.78 -15.31
C GLN A 779 4.09 -35.76 -15.19
N ILE A 780 4.54 -35.53 -13.96
CA ILE A 780 5.74 -34.72 -13.69
C ILE A 780 6.97 -35.53 -14.15
N TYR A 781 7.75 -34.96 -15.05
CA TYR A 781 9.07 -35.47 -15.44
C TYR A 781 10.13 -34.62 -14.77
N TYR A 782 11.16 -35.23 -14.20
CA TYR A 782 12.20 -34.50 -13.47
C TYR A 782 13.59 -35.05 -13.76
N LYS A 783 14.59 -34.19 -13.57
CA LYS A 783 16.01 -34.49 -13.71
C LYS A 783 16.80 -33.62 -12.73
N ASN A 784 17.89 -34.15 -12.20
CA ASN A 784 18.85 -33.32 -11.46
C ASN A 784 19.53 -32.32 -12.42
N ASP A 785 19.82 -31.13 -11.89
CA ASP A 785 20.62 -30.14 -12.59
C ASP A 785 22.10 -30.55 -12.59
N ASP A 786 22.66 -30.75 -13.78
CA ASP A 786 24.06 -31.12 -13.99
C ASP A 786 24.97 -29.87 -14.18
N HIS A 787 24.39 -28.69 -14.41
CA HIS A 787 25.12 -27.44 -14.67
C HIS A 787 25.33 -26.58 -13.42
N ASN A 788 24.42 -26.66 -12.44
CA ASN A 788 24.59 -25.95 -11.19
C ASN A 788 25.59 -26.68 -10.27
N THR A 789 26.84 -26.21 -10.28
CA THR A 789 27.90 -26.75 -9.41
C THR A 789 27.85 -26.20 -7.98
N ARG A 790 27.01 -25.19 -7.71
CA ARG A 790 26.88 -24.53 -6.40
C ARG A 790 25.92 -25.27 -5.48
N ASN A 791 24.82 -25.80 -6.02
CA ASN A 791 23.88 -26.65 -5.30
C ASN A 791 23.13 -27.60 -6.25
N ALA A 792 22.83 -28.81 -5.78
CA ALA A 792 22.16 -29.84 -6.56
C ALA A 792 20.65 -29.53 -6.67
N GLY A 793 20.28 -28.75 -7.69
CA GLY A 793 18.89 -28.46 -8.02
C GLY A 793 18.18 -29.61 -8.74
N THR A 794 16.85 -29.59 -8.73
CA THR A 794 16.00 -30.51 -9.48
C THR A 794 15.11 -29.74 -10.44
N LEU A 795 15.24 -30.03 -11.73
CA LEU A 795 14.40 -29.52 -12.80
C LEU A 795 13.18 -30.43 -12.94
N LYS A 796 11.97 -29.87 -12.97
CA LYS A 796 10.72 -30.59 -13.19
C LYS A 796 9.89 -29.93 -14.30
N ILE A 797 9.10 -30.73 -15.02
CA ILE A 797 8.18 -30.26 -16.06
C ILE A 797 6.86 -31.02 -15.98
N LYS A 798 5.74 -30.29 -16.06
CA LYS A 798 4.38 -30.84 -16.21
C LYS A 798 3.67 -30.13 -17.38
N GLY A 799 2.91 -30.89 -18.18
CA GLY A 799 2.16 -30.36 -19.32
C GLY A 799 3.02 -29.90 -20.47
N ASN A 800 2.62 -28.84 -21.17
CA ASN A 800 3.37 -28.33 -22.33
C ASN A 800 3.70 -26.83 -22.20
N PRO A 801 4.45 -26.40 -21.16
CA PRO A 801 4.78 -25.00 -20.93
C PRO A 801 5.67 -24.42 -22.03
N SER A 802 5.69 -23.09 -22.13
CA SER A 802 6.49 -22.33 -23.09
C SER A 802 7.25 -21.21 -22.39
N LEU A 803 8.56 -21.12 -22.62
CA LEU A 803 9.39 -20.03 -22.11
C LEU A 803 9.07 -18.67 -22.77
N GLY A 804 8.42 -18.68 -23.94
CA GLY A 804 7.97 -17.46 -24.61
C GLY A 804 6.55 -17.03 -24.26
N TYR A 805 5.88 -17.75 -23.35
CA TYR A 805 4.53 -17.43 -22.93
C TYR A 805 4.33 -17.80 -21.45
N ILE A 806 5.04 -17.08 -20.59
CA ILE A 806 4.94 -17.20 -19.13
C ILE A 806 3.88 -16.19 -18.68
N LYS A 807 2.78 -16.69 -18.09
CA LYS A 807 1.68 -15.86 -17.55
C LYS A 807 1.87 -15.51 -16.08
N GLY A 808 2.71 -16.26 -15.38
CA GLY A 808 2.94 -16.07 -13.96
C GLY A 808 4.21 -16.75 -13.50
N ILE A 809 4.75 -16.21 -12.42
CA ILE A 809 5.87 -16.74 -11.67
C ILE A 809 5.33 -17.08 -10.29
N GLN A 810 5.58 -18.30 -9.82
CA GLN A 810 5.24 -18.72 -8.46
C GLN A 810 6.52 -19.14 -7.76
N ILE A 811 6.77 -18.60 -6.58
CA ILE A 811 7.92 -18.92 -5.74
C ILE A 811 7.35 -19.50 -4.44
N GLY A 812 7.86 -20.65 -3.99
CA GLY A 812 7.30 -21.29 -2.83
C GLY A 812 8.23 -22.24 -2.10
N LEU A 813 7.76 -22.66 -0.94
CA LEU A 813 8.44 -23.51 0.01
C LEU A 813 7.72 -24.85 0.07
N THR A 814 8.51 -25.92 0.09
CA THR A 814 8.04 -27.29 0.30
C THR A 814 8.98 -28.02 1.23
N THR A 815 8.47 -29.07 1.87
CA THR A 815 9.26 -29.98 2.69
C THR A 815 8.82 -31.42 2.43
N TYR A 816 9.74 -32.35 2.67
CA TYR A 816 9.47 -33.78 2.66
C TYR A 816 9.51 -34.36 4.10
N GLN A 817 9.55 -33.49 5.11
CA GLN A 817 9.47 -33.86 6.51
C GLN A 817 8.02 -34.16 6.88
N LYS A 818 7.79 -35.28 7.58
CA LYS A 818 6.45 -35.63 8.07
C LYS A 818 5.99 -34.70 9.19
N GLU A 819 6.93 -34.28 10.03
CA GLU A 819 6.65 -33.35 11.12
C GLU A 819 6.54 -31.93 10.58
N PRO A 820 5.59 -31.12 11.08
CA PRO A 820 5.46 -29.73 10.68
C PRO A 820 6.69 -28.91 11.09
N ILE A 821 7.18 -28.11 10.16
CA ILE A 821 8.29 -27.18 10.34
C ILE A 821 7.79 -25.73 10.24
N ARG A 822 8.52 -24.82 10.88
CA ARG A 822 8.30 -23.37 10.83
C ARG A 822 9.62 -22.64 10.58
N GLY A 823 9.52 -21.42 10.07
CA GLY A 823 10.70 -20.60 9.79
C GLY A 823 10.35 -19.39 8.92
N GLU A 824 11.39 -18.73 8.45
CA GLU A 824 11.31 -17.54 7.62
C GLU A 824 12.30 -17.67 6.45
N VAL A 825 11.83 -17.41 5.22
CA VAL A 825 12.69 -17.40 4.03
C VAL A 825 12.61 -16.04 3.37
N TRP A 826 13.75 -15.40 3.12
CA TRP A 826 13.79 -14.16 2.34
C TRP A 826 14.16 -14.47 0.91
N ILE A 827 13.50 -13.82 -0.04
CA ILE A 827 13.82 -13.88 -1.46
C ILE A 827 14.08 -12.48 -2.00
N ASN A 828 15.07 -12.37 -2.88
CA ASN A 828 15.48 -11.10 -3.42
C ASN A 828 16.05 -11.18 -4.84
N GLU A 829 15.98 -10.05 -5.57
CA GLU A 829 16.60 -9.81 -6.88
C GLU A 829 16.31 -10.92 -7.90
N LEU A 830 15.04 -11.09 -8.25
CA LEU A 830 14.62 -12.00 -9.33
C LEU A 830 15.01 -11.37 -10.68
N ARG A 831 15.93 -12.01 -11.41
CA ARG A 831 16.59 -11.41 -12.59
C ARG A 831 16.99 -12.39 -13.68
#